data_AF-A0A956WHU9-F1
#
_entry.id   AF-A0A956WHU9-F1
#
_cell.length_a   1.000
_cell.length_b   1.000
_cell.length_c   1.000
_cell.angle_alpha   90.00
_cell.angle_beta   90.00
_cell.angle_gamma   90.00
#
_symmetry.space_group_name_H-M   'P 1'
#
loop_
_entity.id
_entity.type
_entity.pdbx_description
1 polymer ?
#
loop_
_entity_poly.entity_id
_entity_poly.type
_entity_poly.pdbx_seq_one_letter_code
_entity_poly.pdbx_strand_id
1 'polypeptide(L)'
;MMAAWETDFQAPLDDWHADALTTGRAASERLLRHDDLPDDVLAHTRRKATFYRQALSELAPSFVALPLAFPVPAGWSLLNPTLAQGPHGLSAIVRSGNYTVDAHGRYTAHEPDGVVRTTNYLAKLSPSGLLQSVDRIDDGFLRIQPPLYPVAGFEDCRLIWQDGSWWAAATRRDANAEGICQMVLLRLDGDRAVEMIPLSDGASGHEKNWMPVVDGGPDLHFVASIAPTVVMRLDLATREVTRAAQQRAPEAARFLRGGGQVLPVADGWLAIGHEAVRFDDGSRVYTHRWVWFDADWRLRRISPGFYLRERGIEFVAGLAQDGSDLLLTFGVQDREAWLGRLALTDVMRMLEPAESVETTQVPVGSPAKPGQLPAAVRRPVIVATTLAGNAESEIGDALQSVVEWVDWCLLIDTGITDATARLAQEIAGPKLVVRAFTWSDDFAAARNFALTVAGELGADWALTLDTDERLALQGLSIHQTLREARLDTLHVMHAAGTYGKERFFRLPARGSWRGPTHEAYTGGGPVATLPQIVFDELEKDAAHYRQKAARDVAILTRHTAAHPRDPRWHYYLGDSLAGLERHEEAVTAFRACAALRGWDEESAWALYRAAESLLALGRPVDAIEACAEGMARHAGIAELPWLAAYAAWQADRPHQAVYWARVSVMLGHYLGSGADVPRIGFRHPPALWEGPFDVLRFALRATGDKAGAKDAERLYKAAKAARKAHA
;
A
#
# COMPACT_ATOMS: atom_id res chain seq x y z
N MET A 1 15.86 22.84 -20.67
CA MET A 1 15.18 23.44 -19.50
C MET A 1 14.82 22.29 -18.60
N MET A 2 15.27 22.30 -17.34
CA MET A 2 14.77 21.34 -16.34
C MET A 2 13.27 21.51 -16.20
N ALA A 3 12.53 20.41 -16.00
CA ALA A 3 11.11 20.50 -15.71
C ALA A 3 10.92 21.23 -14.37
N ALA A 4 9.84 22.01 -14.22
CA ALA A 4 9.64 22.86 -13.04
C ALA A 4 9.66 22.05 -11.72
N TRP A 5 9.15 20.81 -11.75
CA TRP A 5 9.16 19.89 -10.61
C TRP A 5 10.55 19.34 -10.25
N GLU A 6 11.50 19.25 -11.19
CA GLU A 6 12.87 18.73 -10.93
C GLU A 6 13.61 19.64 -9.95
N THR A 7 13.41 20.95 -10.08
CA THR A 7 13.98 21.96 -9.16
C THR A 7 13.41 21.80 -7.74
N ASP A 8 12.11 21.57 -7.63
CA ASP A 8 11.43 21.33 -6.36
C ASP A 8 11.83 19.99 -5.71
N PHE A 9 12.15 18.99 -6.53
CA PHE A 9 12.62 17.68 -6.09
C PHE A 9 14.07 17.72 -5.59
N GLN A 10 14.93 18.55 -6.18
CA GLN A 10 16.34 18.74 -5.78
C GLN A 10 16.54 19.67 -4.58
N ALA A 11 15.69 20.68 -4.39
CA ALA A 11 15.79 21.62 -3.26
C ALA A 11 15.96 20.98 -1.85
N PRO A 12 15.24 19.89 -1.48
CA PRO A 12 15.47 19.22 -0.20
C PRO A 12 16.67 18.24 -0.18
N LEU A 13 17.33 17.97 -1.31
CA LEU A 13 18.56 17.17 -1.37
C LEU A 13 19.82 18.02 -1.12
N ASP A 14 19.76 19.31 -1.41
CA ASP A 14 20.91 20.23 -1.34
C ASP A 14 21.06 20.93 0.04
N ASP A 15 20.03 20.90 0.89
CA ASP A 15 19.99 21.66 2.15
C ASP A 15 20.27 20.77 3.38
N TRP A 16 21.55 20.63 3.73
CA TRP A 16 22.09 19.69 4.73
C TRP A 16 22.27 20.30 6.14
N HIS A 17 21.36 21.18 6.56
CA HIS A 17 21.37 21.79 7.90
C HIS A 17 20.00 21.67 8.60
N ALA A 18 19.92 22.10 9.87
CA ALA A 18 18.85 21.83 10.84
C ALA A 18 17.39 22.14 10.39
N ASP A 19 17.18 22.78 9.24
CA ASP A 19 15.89 23.11 8.63
C ASP A 19 15.32 22.05 7.67
N ALA A 20 15.93 20.86 7.58
CA ALA A 20 15.54 19.79 6.64
C ALA A 20 14.05 19.36 6.69
N LEU A 21 13.38 19.46 7.83
CA LEU A 21 11.94 19.18 7.96
C LEU A 21 11.07 20.25 7.29
N THR A 22 11.44 21.52 7.43
CA THR A 22 10.72 22.66 6.85
C THR A 22 10.91 22.67 5.33
N THR A 23 12.15 22.48 4.86
CA THR A 23 12.48 22.41 3.43
C THR A 23 11.81 21.19 2.79
N GLY A 24 11.88 20.01 3.42
CA GLY A 24 11.21 18.79 2.95
C GLY A 24 9.69 18.90 2.89
N ARG A 25 9.07 19.57 3.87
CA ARG A 25 7.63 19.87 3.86
C ARG A 25 7.24 20.77 2.70
N ALA A 26 7.92 21.90 2.54
CA ALA A 26 7.62 22.86 1.48
C ALA A 26 7.84 22.26 0.09
N ALA A 27 8.90 21.47 -0.09
CA ALA A 27 9.15 20.74 -1.33
C ALA A 27 8.05 19.71 -1.63
N SER A 28 7.64 18.93 -0.63
CA SER A 28 6.55 17.96 -0.81
C SER A 28 5.23 18.64 -1.18
N GLU A 29 4.92 19.80 -0.61
CA GLU A 29 3.72 20.58 -0.97
C GLU A 29 3.75 21.12 -2.40
N ARG A 30 4.91 21.62 -2.86
CA ARG A 30 5.05 22.09 -4.24
C ARG A 30 4.98 20.95 -5.24
N LEU A 31 5.67 19.84 -4.96
CA LEU A 31 5.61 18.63 -5.78
C LEU A 31 4.17 18.15 -5.97
N LEU A 32 3.38 18.03 -4.90
CA LEU A 32 1.97 17.60 -4.99
C LEU A 32 1.05 18.53 -5.81
N ARG A 33 1.52 19.71 -6.22
CA ARG A 33 0.75 20.66 -7.06
C ARG A 33 1.08 20.53 -8.56
N HIS A 34 2.13 19.81 -8.94
CA HIS A 34 2.52 19.59 -10.34
C HIS A 34 1.66 18.50 -10.97
N ASP A 35 0.97 18.81 -12.07
CA ASP A 35 0.08 17.88 -12.79
C ASP A 35 0.83 16.95 -13.77
N ASP A 36 2.14 17.12 -13.88
CA ASP A 36 3.05 16.34 -14.72
C ASP A 36 4.04 15.47 -13.90
N LEU A 37 3.82 15.31 -12.59
CA LEU A 37 4.67 14.43 -11.77
C LEU A 37 4.61 12.98 -12.27
N PRO A 38 5.77 12.35 -12.49
CA PRO A 38 5.86 10.90 -12.64
C PRO A 38 5.17 10.19 -11.46
N ASP A 39 4.44 9.10 -11.70
CA ASP A 39 3.65 8.47 -10.63
C ASP A 39 4.47 7.90 -9.48
N ASP A 40 5.72 7.51 -9.73
CA ASP A 40 6.68 7.11 -8.69
C ASP A 40 7.12 8.30 -7.84
N VAL A 41 7.43 9.44 -8.47
CA VAL A 41 7.72 10.70 -7.79
C VAL A 41 6.50 11.14 -7.00
N LEU A 42 5.29 11.04 -7.55
CA LEU A 42 4.04 11.35 -6.87
C LEU A 42 3.80 10.41 -5.69
N ALA A 43 3.91 9.10 -5.86
CA ALA A 43 3.73 8.11 -4.79
C ALA A 43 4.77 8.29 -3.68
N HIS A 44 6.03 8.51 -4.05
CA HIS A 44 7.11 8.80 -3.11
C HIS A 44 6.90 10.12 -2.39
N THR A 45 6.51 11.17 -3.11
CA THR A 45 6.18 12.47 -2.52
C THR A 45 5.03 12.33 -1.53
N ARG A 46 3.97 11.58 -1.87
CA ARG A 46 2.84 11.32 -0.96
C ARG A 46 3.30 10.56 0.29
N ARG A 47 4.11 9.51 0.14
CA ARG A 47 4.67 8.73 1.26
C ARG A 47 5.62 9.58 2.11
N LYS A 48 6.54 10.31 1.51
CA LYS A 48 7.47 11.22 2.19
C LYS A 48 6.73 12.34 2.91
N ALA A 49 5.71 12.91 2.29
CA ALA A 49 4.88 13.93 2.89
C ALA A 49 4.29 13.43 4.22
N THR A 50 3.97 12.14 4.36
CA THR A 50 3.53 11.56 5.64
C THR A 50 4.53 11.78 6.79
N PHE A 51 5.83 11.81 6.51
CA PHE A 51 6.86 12.04 7.54
C PHE A 51 7.08 13.52 7.83
N TYR A 52 6.76 14.40 6.89
CA TYR A 52 6.92 15.85 7.03
C TYR A 52 5.65 16.56 7.51
N ARG A 53 4.51 15.85 7.57
CA ARG A 53 3.25 16.37 8.11
C ARG A 53 3.40 16.69 9.59
N GLN A 54 2.78 17.79 9.98
CA GLN A 54 2.67 18.17 11.39
C GLN A 54 1.36 17.66 11.97
N ALA A 55 1.30 17.57 13.29
CA ALA A 55 0.03 17.49 13.99
C ALA A 55 -0.74 18.80 13.81
N LEU A 56 -2.07 18.73 13.81
CA LEU A 56 -2.94 19.89 13.66
C LEU A 56 -2.69 20.91 14.79
N SER A 57 -2.34 20.46 15.99
CA SER A 57 -1.96 21.34 17.12
C SER A 57 -0.73 22.20 16.86
N GLU A 58 0.17 21.80 15.95
CA GLU A 58 1.33 22.60 15.57
C GLU A 58 0.97 23.67 14.52
N LEU A 59 0.00 23.37 13.64
CA LEU A 59 -0.45 24.28 12.58
C LEU A 59 -1.54 25.25 13.05
N ALA A 60 -2.36 24.78 13.99
CA ALA A 60 -3.47 25.50 14.60
C ALA A 60 -3.30 25.39 16.14
N PRO A 61 -2.55 26.31 16.77
CA PRO A 61 -2.29 26.28 18.21
C PRO A 61 -3.55 26.33 19.09
N SER A 62 -4.69 26.77 18.54
CA SER A 62 -5.99 26.72 19.24
C SER A 62 -6.61 25.32 19.29
N PHE A 63 -6.06 24.34 18.56
CA PHE A 63 -6.63 23.01 18.49
C PHE A 63 -6.48 22.26 19.81
N VAL A 64 -7.62 21.83 20.36
CA VAL A 64 -7.72 20.98 21.54
C VAL A 64 -8.66 19.82 21.21
N ALA A 65 -8.36 18.63 21.73
CA ALA A 65 -9.18 17.44 21.52
C ALA A 65 -9.42 16.67 22.81
N LEU A 66 -10.62 16.12 22.93
CA LEU A 66 -11.07 15.30 24.06
C LEU A 66 -11.61 13.96 23.53
N PRO A 67 -11.37 12.85 24.26
CA PRO A 67 -11.92 11.56 23.86
C PRO A 67 -13.43 11.53 24.06
N LEU A 68 -14.16 10.98 23.08
CA LEU A 68 -15.56 10.59 23.18
C LEU A 68 -15.63 9.11 23.56
N ALA A 69 -15.60 8.84 24.86
CA ALA A 69 -15.57 7.48 25.39
C ALA A 69 -16.79 7.19 26.27
N PHE A 70 -17.36 6.01 26.10
CA PHE A 70 -18.41 5.43 26.94
C PHE A 70 -18.36 3.90 26.84
N PRO A 71 -18.95 3.16 27.80
CA PRO A 71 -18.91 1.71 27.77
C PRO A 71 -19.60 1.12 26.55
N VAL A 72 -18.96 0.13 25.92
CA VAL A 72 -19.48 -0.69 24.83
C VAL A 72 -19.30 -2.18 25.18
N PRO A 73 -19.95 -3.11 24.47
CA PRO A 73 -19.76 -4.55 24.70
C PRO A 73 -18.29 -4.96 24.62
N ALA A 74 -17.90 -5.99 25.37
CA ALA A 74 -16.54 -6.52 25.33
C ALA A 74 -16.17 -6.96 23.90
N GLY A 75 -14.96 -6.63 23.45
CA GLY A 75 -14.50 -6.88 22.09
C GLY A 75 -15.02 -5.87 21.05
N TRP A 76 -15.73 -4.82 21.46
CA TRP A 76 -16.12 -3.72 20.58
C TRP A 76 -15.32 -2.45 20.92
N SER A 77 -15.07 -1.62 19.90
CA SER A 77 -14.37 -0.34 20.05
C SER A 77 -15.22 0.81 19.53
N LEU A 78 -15.02 2.03 20.04
CA LEU A 78 -15.66 3.25 19.54
C LEU A 78 -14.80 3.89 18.46
N LEU A 79 -15.37 4.27 17.32
CA LEU A 79 -14.62 4.83 16.21
C LEU A 79 -15.47 5.73 15.30
N ASN A 80 -14.79 6.48 14.43
CA ASN A 80 -15.31 7.32 13.35
C ASN A 80 -16.58 8.15 13.72
N PRO A 81 -16.53 8.94 14.80
CA PRO A 81 -17.63 9.80 15.20
C PRO A 81 -17.92 10.92 14.19
N THR A 82 -19.19 11.28 14.05
CA THR A 82 -19.68 12.46 13.32
C THR A 82 -20.46 13.38 14.25
N LEU A 83 -20.60 14.66 13.90
CA LEU A 83 -21.36 15.64 14.67
C LEU A 83 -22.13 16.58 13.74
N ALA A 84 -23.21 17.17 14.25
CA ALA A 84 -23.92 18.26 13.61
C ALA A 84 -24.67 19.13 14.61
N GLN A 85 -24.92 20.37 14.22
CA GLN A 85 -25.72 21.32 14.97
C GLN A 85 -27.21 21.06 14.72
N GLY A 86 -27.99 20.92 15.80
CA GLY A 86 -29.44 20.82 15.75
C GLY A 86 -30.13 21.90 16.59
N PRO A 87 -31.47 21.84 16.72
CA PRO A 87 -32.28 22.87 17.39
C PRO A 87 -32.05 22.95 18.90
N HIS A 88 -31.53 21.87 19.50
CA HIS A 88 -31.30 21.76 20.94
C HIS A 88 -29.81 21.67 21.31
N GLY A 89 -28.92 21.99 20.37
CA GLY A 89 -27.47 21.91 20.57
C GLY A 89 -26.79 20.88 19.66
N LEU A 90 -25.63 20.43 20.09
CA LEU A 90 -24.78 19.52 19.34
C LEU A 90 -25.18 18.07 19.58
N SER A 91 -25.32 17.34 18.49
CA SER A 91 -25.49 15.89 18.51
C SER A 91 -24.36 15.24 17.74
N ALA A 92 -23.99 14.03 18.13
CA ALA A 92 -23.00 13.21 17.46
C ALA A 92 -23.53 11.80 17.22
N ILE A 93 -23.05 11.14 16.18
CA ILE A 93 -23.13 9.68 16.06
C ILE A 93 -21.73 9.14 16.29
N VAL A 94 -21.59 8.20 17.24
CA VAL A 94 -20.34 7.46 17.46
C VAL A 94 -20.55 6.02 17.02
N ARG A 95 -19.74 5.54 16.07
CA ARG A 95 -19.80 4.15 15.61
C ARG A 95 -19.09 3.25 16.61
N SER A 96 -19.58 2.04 16.75
CA SER A 96 -18.90 0.96 17.44
C SER A 96 -18.80 -0.26 16.53
N GLY A 97 -17.69 -1.00 16.59
CA GLY A 97 -17.44 -2.16 15.73
C GLY A 97 -16.88 -3.36 16.50
N ASN A 98 -17.27 -4.56 16.09
CA ASN A 98 -16.87 -5.84 16.71
C ASN A 98 -15.51 -6.38 16.20
N TYR A 99 -14.60 -5.49 15.79
CA TYR A 99 -13.36 -5.89 15.14
C TYR A 99 -12.17 -5.09 15.65
N THR A 100 -10.99 -5.63 15.39
CA THR A 100 -9.71 -4.95 15.56
C THR A 100 -8.99 -4.82 14.23
N VAL A 101 -8.21 -3.76 14.09
CA VAL A 101 -7.30 -3.53 12.97
C VAL A 101 -5.88 -3.67 13.49
N ASP A 102 -5.12 -4.60 12.93
CA ASP A 102 -3.71 -4.78 13.27
C ASP A 102 -2.81 -3.73 12.59
N ALA A 103 -1.51 -3.74 12.90
CA ALA A 103 -0.53 -2.79 12.35
C ALA A 103 -0.39 -2.87 10.82
N HIS A 104 -0.82 -3.99 10.21
CA HIS A 104 -0.82 -4.23 8.76
C HIS A 104 -2.16 -3.89 8.09
N GLY A 105 -3.08 -3.29 8.85
CA GLY A 105 -4.38 -2.88 8.35
C GLY A 105 -5.37 -4.05 8.14
N ARG A 106 -5.10 -5.24 8.69
CA ARG A 106 -6.01 -6.39 8.60
C ARG A 106 -7.10 -6.29 9.66
N TYR A 107 -8.34 -6.53 9.25
CA TYR A 107 -9.52 -6.52 10.12
C TYR A 107 -9.75 -7.94 10.66
N THR A 108 -9.94 -8.09 11.97
CA THR A 108 -10.34 -9.35 12.62
C THR A 108 -11.63 -9.15 13.38
N ALA A 109 -12.71 -9.77 12.91
CA ALA A 109 -13.98 -9.80 13.62
C ALA A 109 -13.87 -10.70 14.87
N HIS A 110 -14.46 -10.26 15.98
CA HIS A 110 -14.38 -10.95 17.26
C HIS A 110 -15.52 -11.96 17.49
N GLU A 111 -16.53 -11.98 16.62
CA GLU A 111 -17.65 -12.91 16.72
C GLU A 111 -17.39 -14.20 15.91
N PRO A 112 -17.89 -15.37 16.37
CA PRO A 112 -17.53 -16.67 15.79
C PRO A 112 -17.93 -16.88 14.32
N ASP A 113 -18.89 -16.11 13.82
CA ASP A 113 -19.34 -16.20 12.43
C ASP A 113 -18.50 -15.37 11.45
N GLY A 114 -17.48 -14.66 11.96
CA GLY A 114 -16.53 -13.90 11.16
C GLY A 114 -17.12 -12.65 10.49
N VAL A 115 -18.35 -12.25 10.84
CA VAL A 115 -19.00 -11.07 10.25
C VAL A 115 -18.57 -9.82 10.99
N VAL A 116 -18.08 -8.83 10.24
CA VAL A 116 -17.84 -7.48 10.77
C VAL A 116 -19.18 -6.80 11.01
N ARG A 117 -19.44 -6.39 12.24
CA ARG A 117 -20.68 -5.71 12.64
C ARG A 117 -20.38 -4.33 13.17
N THR A 118 -21.21 -3.37 12.77
CA THR A 118 -21.22 -2.03 13.34
C THR A 118 -22.55 -1.73 14.01
N THR A 119 -22.49 -0.94 15.07
CA THR A 119 -23.65 -0.30 15.69
C THR A 119 -23.34 1.17 15.87
N ASN A 120 -24.36 2.01 15.86
CA ASN A 120 -24.20 3.46 15.95
C ASN A 120 -24.89 3.96 17.22
N TYR A 121 -24.30 4.93 17.89
CA TYR A 121 -24.84 5.54 19.10
C TYR A 121 -25.08 7.02 18.87
N LEU A 122 -26.29 7.50 19.17
CA LEU A 122 -26.62 8.92 19.16
C LEU A 122 -26.21 9.52 20.51
N ALA A 123 -25.23 10.41 20.47
CA ALA A 123 -24.70 11.14 21.61
C ALA A 123 -25.21 12.58 21.61
N LYS A 124 -25.68 13.06 22.77
CA LYS A 124 -25.96 14.49 22.99
C LYS A 124 -24.75 15.12 23.65
N LEU A 125 -24.32 16.26 23.13
CA LEU A 125 -23.16 17.00 23.63
C LEU A 125 -23.61 18.34 24.20
N SER A 126 -22.97 18.75 25.30
CA SER A 126 -23.10 20.13 25.80
C SER A 126 -22.55 21.11 24.76
N PRO A 127 -22.84 22.42 24.89
CA PRO A 127 -22.19 23.45 24.05
C PRO A 127 -20.65 23.39 24.12
N SER A 128 -20.09 23.00 25.27
CA SER A 128 -18.65 22.79 25.45
C SER A 128 -18.11 21.49 24.86
N GLY A 129 -18.95 20.66 24.23
CA GLY A 129 -18.55 19.38 23.63
C GLY A 129 -18.47 18.21 24.60
N LEU A 130 -18.96 18.35 25.83
CA LEU A 130 -18.97 17.26 26.81
C LEU A 130 -20.14 16.32 26.57
N LEU A 131 -19.90 15.02 26.68
CA LEU A 131 -20.91 13.99 26.54
C LEU A 131 -21.98 14.09 27.64
N GLN A 132 -23.26 14.22 27.26
CA GLN A 132 -24.39 14.33 28.19
C GLN A 132 -25.23 13.06 28.26
N SER A 133 -25.54 12.46 27.11
CA SER A 133 -26.27 11.19 27.03
C SER A 133 -25.85 10.43 25.78
N VAL A 134 -26.06 9.11 25.81
CA VAL A 134 -25.78 8.21 24.69
C VAL A 134 -26.90 7.19 24.61
N ASP A 135 -27.52 7.10 23.44
CA ASP A 135 -28.56 6.12 23.14
C ASP A 135 -28.12 5.30 21.92
N ARG A 136 -28.27 3.97 21.97
CA ARG A 136 -27.94 3.11 20.82
C ARG A 136 -28.99 3.29 19.74
N ILE A 137 -28.56 3.60 18.51
CA ILE A 137 -29.46 3.71 17.37
C ILE A 137 -29.96 2.31 17.00
N ASP A 138 -31.26 2.07 17.14
CA ASP A 138 -31.93 0.88 16.64
C ASP A 138 -32.22 1.03 15.15
N ASP A 139 -31.52 0.24 14.34
CA ASP A 139 -31.63 0.17 12.89
C ASP A 139 -32.17 -1.20 12.41
N GLY A 140 -32.61 -2.07 13.33
CA GLY A 140 -32.97 -3.45 13.02
C GLY A 140 -34.12 -3.58 12.02
N PHE A 141 -35.05 -2.62 12.03
CA PHE A 141 -36.18 -2.58 11.09
C PHE A 141 -35.74 -2.33 9.64
N LEU A 142 -34.57 -1.72 9.43
CA LEU A 142 -34.03 -1.45 8.10
C LEU A 142 -33.15 -2.60 7.58
N ARG A 143 -32.74 -3.52 8.46
CA ARG A 143 -31.83 -4.65 8.18
C ARG A 143 -32.54 -6.00 8.24
N ILE A 144 -33.60 -6.15 7.46
CA ILE A 144 -34.50 -7.33 7.49
C ILE A 144 -33.96 -8.58 6.80
N GLN A 145 -32.86 -8.48 6.05
CA GLN A 145 -32.21 -9.62 5.39
C GLN A 145 -30.82 -9.85 6.01
N PRO A 146 -30.35 -11.11 6.08
CA PRO A 146 -28.96 -11.40 6.38
C PRO A 146 -28.03 -10.65 5.41
N PRO A 147 -26.84 -10.24 5.85
CA PRO A 147 -25.95 -9.46 5.01
C PRO A 147 -25.42 -10.33 3.86
N LEU A 148 -25.47 -9.82 2.62
CA LEU A 148 -25.00 -10.56 1.43
C LEU A 148 -23.47 -10.62 1.32
N TYR A 149 -22.78 -9.74 2.06
CA TYR A 149 -21.34 -9.71 2.23
C TYR A 149 -21.03 -9.73 3.74
N PRO A 150 -19.91 -10.28 4.24
CA PRO A 150 -19.62 -10.43 5.68
C PRO A 150 -19.27 -9.11 6.41
N VAL A 151 -20.00 -8.03 6.12
CA VAL A 151 -19.99 -6.74 6.80
C VAL A 151 -21.43 -6.29 6.96
N ALA A 152 -21.90 -6.08 8.18
CA ALA A 152 -23.28 -5.74 8.50
C ALA A 152 -23.38 -4.45 9.33
N GLY A 153 -24.34 -3.60 8.99
CA GLY A 153 -24.57 -2.33 9.65
C GLY A 153 -24.15 -1.13 8.81
N PHE A 154 -24.44 0.06 9.33
CA PHE A 154 -24.14 1.33 8.69
C PHE A 154 -22.80 1.89 9.19
N GLU A 155 -21.96 2.28 8.24
CA GLU A 155 -20.58 2.68 8.43
C GLU A 155 -20.35 4.17 8.14
N ASP A 156 -19.41 4.78 8.85
CA ASP A 156 -18.90 6.14 8.59
C ASP A 156 -20.02 7.17 8.37
N CYS A 157 -21.00 7.15 9.28
CA CYS A 157 -22.16 8.03 9.27
C CYS A 157 -21.74 9.51 9.29
N ARG A 158 -22.55 10.37 8.65
CA ARG A 158 -22.43 11.83 8.67
C ARG A 158 -23.77 12.43 9.05
N LEU A 159 -23.85 13.00 10.25
CA LEU A 159 -25.09 13.52 10.83
C LEU A 159 -25.46 14.88 10.20
N ILE A 160 -26.75 15.12 9.99
CA ILE A 160 -27.28 16.33 9.36
C ILE A 160 -28.61 16.65 10.03
N TRP A 161 -28.84 17.92 10.34
CA TRP A 161 -30.16 18.40 10.71
C TRP A 161 -30.78 19.10 9.51
N GLN A 162 -31.94 18.61 9.05
CA GLN A 162 -32.63 19.17 7.89
C GLN A 162 -34.14 18.98 8.02
N ASP A 163 -34.90 20.04 7.72
CA ASP A 163 -36.37 20.04 7.70
C ASP A 163 -37.00 19.38 8.95
N GLY A 164 -36.56 19.82 10.14
CA GLY A 164 -37.12 19.34 11.41
C GLY A 164 -36.73 17.90 11.79
N SER A 165 -35.86 17.25 11.03
CA SER A 165 -35.46 15.85 11.24
C SER A 165 -33.94 15.69 11.28
N TRP A 166 -33.51 14.69 12.06
CA TRP A 166 -32.13 14.20 12.00
C TRP A 166 -31.99 13.22 10.84
N TRP A 167 -30.92 13.39 10.08
CA TRP A 167 -30.53 12.50 9.00
C TRP A 167 -29.08 12.05 9.18
N ALA A 168 -28.75 10.85 8.71
CA ALA A 168 -27.39 10.35 8.69
C ALA A 168 -27.06 9.74 7.33
N ALA A 169 -26.15 10.36 6.59
CA ALA A 169 -25.60 9.74 5.39
C ALA A 169 -24.60 8.66 5.81
N ALA A 170 -24.76 7.44 5.35
CA ALA A 170 -23.97 6.30 5.77
C ALA A 170 -23.53 5.45 4.58
N THR A 171 -22.44 4.72 4.78
CA THR A 171 -22.03 3.68 3.86
C THR A 171 -22.61 2.35 4.31
N ARG A 172 -23.04 1.52 3.36
CA ARG A 172 -23.33 0.11 3.61
C ARG A 172 -22.57 -0.80 2.65
N ARG A 173 -22.36 -2.04 3.08
CA ARG A 173 -21.64 -3.07 2.30
C ARG A 173 -22.37 -4.41 2.26
N ASP A 174 -23.52 -4.53 2.91
CA ASP A 174 -24.32 -5.74 3.06
C ASP A 174 -25.37 -5.95 1.96
N ALA A 175 -25.53 -5.00 1.03
CA ALA A 175 -26.63 -4.98 0.07
C ALA A 175 -26.40 -5.80 -1.22
N ASN A 176 -25.18 -6.28 -1.45
CA ASN A 176 -24.82 -7.07 -2.63
C ASN A 176 -23.70 -8.07 -2.27
N ALA A 177 -23.57 -9.15 -3.05
CA ALA A 177 -22.64 -10.25 -2.77
C ALA A 177 -21.17 -9.86 -3.02
N GLU A 178 -20.93 -8.88 -3.89
CA GLU A 178 -19.61 -8.38 -4.25
C GLU A 178 -19.02 -7.46 -3.16
N GLY A 179 -19.85 -7.03 -2.19
CA GLY A 179 -19.46 -6.08 -1.16
C GLY A 179 -19.12 -4.69 -1.72
N ILE A 180 -19.76 -4.29 -2.83
CA ILE A 180 -19.69 -2.94 -3.38
C ILE A 180 -20.31 -1.99 -2.37
N CYS A 181 -19.56 -0.93 -2.05
CA CYS A 181 -20.00 0.06 -1.09
C CYS A 181 -21.00 1.01 -1.74
N GLN A 182 -22.12 1.25 -1.06
CA GLN A 182 -23.18 2.13 -1.53
C GLN A 182 -23.49 3.17 -0.45
N MET A 183 -23.88 4.37 -0.90
CA MET A 183 -24.30 5.44 -0.01
C MET A 183 -25.81 5.36 0.23
N VAL A 184 -26.21 5.55 1.49
CA VAL A 184 -27.62 5.66 1.89
C VAL A 184 -27.80 6.85 2.83
N LEU A 185 -29.03 7.35 2.92
CA LEU A 185 -29.45 8.37 3.87
C LEU A 185 -30.47 7.76 4.83
N LEU A 186 -30.19 7.84 6.13
CA LEU A 186 -31.06 7.34 7.19
C LEU A 186 -31.81 8.50 7.84
N ARG A 187 -33.13 8.40 8.01
CA ARG A 187 -33.87 9.34 8.87
C ARG A 187 -33.91 8.79 10.29
N LEU A 188 -33.61 9.65 11.26
CA LEU A 188 -33.61 9.31 12.67
C LEU A 188 -34.81 9.96 13.38
N ASP A 189 -35.52 9.16 14.15
CA ASP A 189 -36.52 9.61 15.12
C ASP A 189 -36.05 9.18 16.51
N GLY A 190 -35.47 10.14 17.24
CA GLY A 190 -34.73 9.85 18.47
C GLY A 190 -33.58 8.87 18.23
N ASP A 191 -33.58 7.77 18.97
CA ASP A 191 -32.60 6.68 18.91
C ASP A 191 -32.99 5.58 17.90
N ARG A 192 -33.83 5.87 16.91
CA ARG A 192 -34.27 4.87 15.92
C ARG A 192 -34.06 5.37 14.51
N ALA A 193 -33.48 4.52 13.66
CA ALA A 193 -33.45 4.75 12.22
C ALA A 193 -34.76 4.24 11.61
N VAL A 194 -35.60 5.16 11.13
CA VAL A 194 -36.98 4.87 10.72
C VAL A 194 -37.19 4.83 9.21
N GLU A 195 -36.22 5.32 8.45
CA GLU A 195 -36.28 5.37 6.98
C GLU A 195 -34.87 5.27 6.40
N MET A 196 -34.75 4.66 5.22
CA MET A 196 -33.52 4.58 4.44
C MET A 196 -33.80 4.94 2.98
N ILE A 197 -33.07 5.92 2.46
CA ILE A 197 -33.12 6.36 1.06
C ILE A 197 -31.76 6.00 0.40
N PRO A 198 -31.72 5.21 -0.68
CA PRO A 198 -30.51 4.99 -1.44
C PRO A 198 -30.02 6.31 -2.07
N LEU A 199 -28.76 6.66 -1.84
CA LEU A 199 -28.12 7.81 -2.49
C LEU A 199 -27.35 7.39 -3.75
N SER A 200 -26.94 6.13 -3.82
CA SER A 200 -26.17 5.59 -4.93
C SER A 200 -26.58 4.16 -5.25
N ASP A 201 -26.40 3.75 -6.51
CA ASP A 201 -26.89 2.47 -7.04
C ASP A 201 -25.84 1.36 -7.01
N GLY A 202 -24.56 1.69 -6.76
CA GLY A 202 -23.44 0.75 -6.77
C GLY A 202 -23.02 0.27 -8.17
N ALA A 203 -23.67 0.75 -9.24
CA ALA A 203 -23.32 0.38 -10.62
C ALA A 203 -21.97 0.99 -11.05
N SER A 204 -21.60 2.11 -10.44
CA SER A 204 -20.33 2.81 -10.72
C SER A 204 -19.14 2.30 -9.90
N GLY A 205 -19.33 1.21 -9.13
CA GLY A 205 -18.33 0.66 -8.21
C GLY A 205 -18.49 1.19 -6.78
N HIS A 206 -17.42 1.14 -5.97
CA HIS A 206 -17.48 1.56 -4.57
C HIS A 206 -17.73 3.06 -4.45
N GLU A 207 -18.83 3.42 -3.80
CA GLU A 207 -19.16 4.78 -3.41
C GLU A 207 -19.15 4.88 -1.88
N LYS A 208 -18.34 5.80 -1.37
CA LYS A 208 -18.12 6.07 0.06
C LYS A 208 -17.86 7.56 0.23
N ASN A 209 -17.93 8.05 1.45
CA ASN A 209 -17.42 9.37 1.83
C ASN A 209 -18.11 10.58 1.21
N TRP A 210 -19.40 10.50 0.89
CA TRP A 210 -20.16 11.67 0.43
C TRP A 210 -20.36 12.66 1.59
N MET A 211 -19.87 13.88 1.42
CA MET A 211 -19.90 14.92 2.45
C MET A 211 -21.19 15.75 2.32
N PRO A 212 -22.08 15.77 3.32
CA PRO A 212 -23.26 16.61 3.26
C PRO A 212 -22.91 18.08 3.38
N VAL A 213 -23.61 18.91 2.59
CA VAL A 213 -23.47 20.36 2.58
C VAL A 213 -24.48 20.96 3.54
N VAL A 214 -24.02 21.86 4.42
CA VAL A 214 -24.86 22.58 5.38
C VAL A 214 -25.28 23.91 4.76
N ASP A 215 -26.10 23.87 3.71
CA ASP A 215 -26.55 25.06 2.98
C ASP A 215 -27.88 25.65 3.48
N GLY A 216 -28.61 24.91 4.32
CA GLY A 216 -29.93 25.30 4.83
C GLY A 216 -31.02 25.38 3.76
N GLY A 217 -30.77 24.84 2.56
CA GLY A 217 -31.74 24.76 1.47
C GLY A 217 -32.81 23.70 1.74
N PRO A 218 -33.87 23.62 0.93
CA PRO A 218 -34.92 22.60 1.08
C PRO A 218 -34.46 21.19 0.64
N ASP A 219 -33.48 21.13 -0.27
CA ASP A 219 -32.86 19.90 -0.76
C ASP A 219 -31.59 19.59 0.02
N LEU A 220 -31.17 18.32 -0.01
CA LEU A 220 -29.87 17.91 0.54
C LEU A 220 -28.83 17.85 -0.58
N HIS A 221 -27.70 18.53 -0.38
CA HIS A 221 -26.56 18.43 -1.27
C HIS A 221 -25.43 17.62 -0.63
N PHE A 222 -24.68 16.91 -1.49
CA PHE A 222 -23.53 16.13 -1.09
C PHE A 222 -22.37 16.37 -2.04
N VAL A 223 -21.19 16.69 -1.50
CA VAL A 223 -19.94 16.56 -2.27
C VAL A 223 -19.57 15.08 -2.30
N ALA A 224 -19.91 14.41 -3.41
CA ALA A 224 -19.66 13.00 -3.65
C ALA A 224 -18.19 12.69 -3.97
N SER A 225 -17.47 13.68 -4.53
CA SER A 225 -16.04 13.61 -4.80
C SER A 225 -15.42 15.01 -4.69
N ILE A 226 -14.23 15.10 -4.10
CA ILE A 226 -13.43 16.34 -4.03
C ILE A 226 -12.69 16.57 -5.35
N ALA A 227 -12.11 15.51 -5.94
CA ALA A 227 -11.31 15.59 -7.16
C ALA A 227 -11.62 14.43 -8.15
N PRO A 228 -12.28 14.70 -9.30
CA PRO A 228 -12.92 15.97 -9.66
C PRO A 228 -14.00 16.35 -8.63
N THR A 229 -14.32 17.63 -8.53
CA THR A 229 -15.39 18.08 -7.62
C THR A 229 -16.72 17.66 -8.22
N VAL A 230 -17.48 16.81 -7.54
CA VAL A 230 -18.80 16.34 -7.96
C VAL A 230 -19.79 16.58 -6.83
N VAL A 231 -20.84 17.34 -7.13
CA VAL A 231 -21.91 17.66 -6.17
C VAL A 231 -23.19 16.97 -6.63
N MET A 232 -23.79 16.22 -5.73
CA MET A 232 -25.06 15.52 -5.92
C MET A 232 -26.15 16.25 -5.13
N ARG A 233 -27.36 16.30 -5.67
CA ARG A 233 -28.56 16.83 -5.03
C ARG A 233 -29.55 15.70 -4.83
N LEU A 234 -30.06 15.56 -3.61
CA LEU A 234 -31.22 14.76 -3.28
C LEU A 234 -32.41 15.69 -3.06
N ASP A 235 -33.41 15.55 -3.92
CA ASP A 235 -34.73 16.12 -3.69
C ASP A 235 -35.48 15.21 -2.68
N LEU A 236 -35.77 15.74 -1.48
CA LEU A 236 -36.39 14.95 -0.41
C LEU A 236 -37.84 14.55 -0.72
N ALA A 237 -38.55 15.31 -1.56
CA ALA A 237 -39.94 15.04 -1.90
C ALA A 237 -40.06 13.94 -2.97
N THR A 238 -39.22 13.99 -4.00
CA THR A 238 -39.24 13.01 -5.11
C THR A 238 -38.31 11.82 -4.87
N ARG A 239 -37.34 11.97 -3.95
CA ARG A 239 -36.23 11.04 -3.69
C ARG A 239 -35.30 10.85 -4.89
N GLU A 240 -35.30 11.79 -5.83
CA GLU A 240 -34.43 11.76 -6.99
C GLU A 240 -33.02 12.27 -6.63
N VAL A 241 -32.00 11.51 -7.01
CA VAL A 241 -30.59 11.91 -6.87
C VAL A 241 -30.06 12.35 -8.22
N THR A 242 -29.63 13.61 -8.32
CA THR A 242 -29.15 14.23 -9.56
C THR A 242 -27.79 14.88 -9.36
N ARG A 243 -27.00 15.03 -10.43
CA ARG A 243 -25.74 15.76 -10.38
C ARG A 243 -26.01 17.27 -10.46
N ALA A 244 -25.70 18.01 -9.40
CA ALA A 244 -25.89 19.45 -9.33
C ALA A 244 -24.70 20.22 -9.94
N ALA A 245 -23.47 19.73 -9.74
CA ALA A 245 -22.28 20.37 -10.28
C ALA A 245 -21.16 19.36 -10.55
N GLN A 246 -20.29 19.70 -11.49
CA GLN A 246 -19.02 19.03 -11.70
C GLN A 246 -17.95 20.03 -12.13
N GLN A 247 -16.82 20.05 -11.43
CA GLN A 247 -15.67 20.89 -11.74
C GLN A 247 -14.39 20.06 -11.78
N ARG A 248 -13.40 20.52 -12.56
CA ARG A 248 -12.02 20.04 -12.42
C ARG A 248 -11.51 20.42 -11.03
N ALA A 249 -10.72 19.56 -10.42
CA ALA A 249 -10.01 19.87 -9.19
C ALA A 249 -8.50 20.04 -9.47
N PRO A 250 -7.81 20.90 -8.71
CA PRO A 250 -6.36 21.03 -8.75
C PRO A 250 -5.66 19.72 -8.38
N GLU A 251 -4.45 19.52 -8.88
CA GLU A 251 -3.70 18.27 -8.69
C GLU A 251 -3.44 17.96 -7.20
N ALA A 252 -3.20 18.99 -6.39
CA ALA A 252 -3.00 18.85 -4.95
C ALA A 252 -4.17 18.20 -4.20
N ALA A 253 -5.36 18.15 -4.81
CA ALA A 253 -6.54 17.52 -4.25
C ALA A 253 -6.82 16.11 -4.83
N ARG A 254 -6.06 15.63 -5.82
CA ARG A 254 -6.32 14.40 -6.61
C ARG A 254 -6.68 13.17 -5.78
N PHE A 255 -6.01 12.99 -4.65
CA PHE A 255 -6.18 11.81 -3.78
C PHE A 255 -7.08 12.06 -2.56
N LEU A 256 -7.59 13.28 -2.40
CA LEU A 256 -8.51 13.58 -1.32
C LEU A 256 -9.84 12.87 -1.54
N ARG A 257 -10.37 12.35 -0.45
CA ARG A 257 -11.70 11.78 -0.30
C ARG A 257 -12.44 12.57 0.78
N GLY A 258 -13.76 12.51 0.77
CA GLY A 258 -14.58 13.31 1.67
C GLY A 258 -14.38 12.98 3.14
N GLY A 259 -14.21 14.01 3.98
CA GLY A 259 -14.22 13.91 5.43
C GLY A 259 -15.62 14.16 5.99
N GLY A 260 -15.77 15.12 6.90
CA GLY A 260 -17.05 15.49 7.53
C GLY A 260 -17.98 16.30 6.63
N GLN A 261 -18.77 17.19 7.24
CA GLN A 261 -19.69 18.11 6.58
C GLN A 261 -18.94 19.19 5.78
N VAL A 262 -19.63 19.81 4.83
CA VAL A 262 -19.19 21.01 4.11
C VAL A 262 -19.92 22.22 4.66
N LEU A 263 -19.20 23.20 5.19
CA LEU A 263 -19.75 24.36 5.88
C LEU A 263 -19.67 25.63 5.02
N PRO A 264 -20.69 26.50 5.04
CA PRO A 264 -20.60 27.82 4.43
C PRO A 264 -19.64 28.68 5.24
N VAL A 265 -18.57 29.15 4.61
CA VAL A 265 -17.56 30.01 5.24
C VAL A 265 -17.16 31.12 4.27
N ALA A 266 -17.31 32.37 4.72
CA ALA A 266 -17.19 33.57 3.90
C ALA A 266 -18.16 33.51 2.70
N ASP A 267 -17.64 33.59 1.47
CA ASP A 267 -18.37 33.58 0.20
C ASP A 267 -18.33 32.21 -0.51
N GLY A 268 -18.01 31.14 0.21
CA GLY A 268 -17.89 29.79 -0.34
C GLY A 268 -18.02 28.70 0.71
N TRP A 269 -17.33 27.58 0.49
CA TRP A 269 -17.58 26.32 1.19
C TRP A 269 -16.30 25.72 1.75
N LEU A 270 -16.20 25.56 3.05
CA LEU A 270 -15.09 24.91 3.73
C LEU A 270 -15.38 23.43 3.98
N ALA A 271 -14.44 22.56 3.67
CA ALA A 271 -14.49 21.14 4.01
C ALA A 271 -13.11 20.63 4.45
N ILE A 272 -13.12 19.42 5.00
CA ILE A 272 -11.90 18.67 5.31
C ILE A 272 -11.91 17.38 4.51
N GLY A 273 -10.85 17.15 3.74
CA GLY A 273 -10.62 15.91 3.00
C GLY A 273 -9.55 15.07 3.69
N HIS A 274 -9.59 13.77 3.46
CA HIS A 274 -8.54 12.86 3.89
C HIS A 274 -7.95 12.11 2.69
N GLU A 275 -6.72 11.68 2.84
CA GLU A 275 -5.99 10.87 1.89
C GLU A 275 -5.42 9.65 2.62
N ALA A 276 -5.79 8.46 2.16
CA ALA A 276 -5.19 7.22 2.64
C ALA A 276 -3.92 6.91 1.84
N VAL A 277 -2.76 7.03 2.49
CA VAL A 277 -1.47 6.60 1.95
C VAL A 277 -1.20 5.18 2.42
N ARG A 278 -1.09 4.26 1.45
CA ARG A 278 -0.77 2.85 1.70
C ARG A 278 0.73 2.62 1.58
N PHE A 279 1.28 1.93 2.57
CA PHE A 279 2.65 1.46 2.58
C PHE A 279 2.70 -0.01 2.17
N ASP A 280 3.89 -0.46 1.78
CA ASP A 280 4.09 -1.79 1.21
C ASP A 280 3.88 -2.90 2.25
N ASP A 281 3.97 -2.58 3.54
CA ASP A 281 3.66 -3.47 4.67
C ASP A 281 2.16 -3.60 4.99
N GLY A 282 1.29 -3.04 4.14
CA GLY A 282 -0.16 -3.00 4.34
C GLY A 282 -0.64 -1.90 5.30
N SER A 283 0.28 -1.25 6.02
CA SER A 283 -0.08 -0.15 6.91
C SER A 283 -0.63 1.03 6.11
N ARG A 284 -1.50 1.78 6.79
CA ARG A 284 -2.20 2.93 6.21
C ARG A 284 -1.96 4.13 7.09
N VAL A 285 -1.61 5.24 6.46
CA VAL A 285 -1.49 6.53 7.11
C VAL A 285 -2.45 7.49 6.42
N TYR A 286 -3.34 8.09 7.21
CA TYR A 286 -4.32 9.02 6.72
C TYR A 286 -3.82 10.43 7.00
N THR A 287 -3.70 11.24 5.95
CA THR A 287 -3.39 12.67 6.09
C THR A 287 -4.61 13.49 5.71
N HIS A 288 -4.73 14.68 6.28
CA HIS A 288 -5.90 15.53 6.13
C HIS A 288 -5.51 16.87 5.54
N ARG A 289 -6.42 17.49 4.79
CA ARG A 289 -6.29 18.86 4.28
C ARG A 289 -7.62 19.59 4.42
N TRP A 290 -7.56 20.85 4.80
CA TRP A 290 -8.68 21.76 4.61
C TRP A 290 -8.75 22.14 3.13
N VAL A 291 -9.96 22.17 2.59
CA VAL A 291 -10.25 22.63 1.23
C VAL A 291 -11.35 23.66 1.26
N TRP A 292 -11.26 24.67 0.40
CA TRP A 292 -12.29 25.68 0.25
C TRP A 292 -12.70 25.83 -1.21
N PHE A 293 -14.00 25.71 -1.47
CA PHE A 293 -14.61 25.88 -2.77
C PHE A 293 -15.24 27.27 -2.89
N ASP A 294 -15.19 27.87 -4.08
CA ASP A 294 -16.00 29.06 -4.37
C ASP A 294 -17.49 28.71 -4.57
N ALA A 295 -18.32 29.73 -4.79
CA ALA A 295 -19.76 29.56 -5.02
C ALA A 295 -20.11 28.68 -6.23
N ASP A 296 -19.20 28.53 -7.20
CA ASP A 296 -19.36 27.68 -8.40
C ASP A 296 -18.82 26.26 -8.21
N TRP A 297 -18.48 25.89 -6.97
CA TRP A 297 -17.89 24.61 -6.58
C TRP A 297 -16.49 24.35 -7.15
N ARG A 298 -15.74 25.40 -7.51
CA ARG A 298 -14.33 25.24 -7.88
C ARG A 298 -13.48 25.24 -6.62
N LEU A 299 -12.63 24.23 -6.46
CA LEU A 299 -11.69 24.17 -5.34
C LEU A 299 -10.61 25.25 -5.55
N ARG A 300 -10.69 26.33 -4.76
CA ARG A 300 -9.80 27.51 -4.90
C ARG A 300 -8.68 27.55 -3.89
N ARG A 301 -8.89 27.00 -2.70
CA ARG A 301 -7.88 27.02 -1.64
C ARG A 301 -7.74 25.66 -0.97
N ILE A 302 -6.52 25.35 -0.55
CA ILE A 302 -6.15 24.08 0.08
C ILE A 302 -5.08 24.36 1.14
N SER A 303 -5.17 23.71 2.30
CA SER A 303 -4.12 23.81 3.32
C SER A 303 -2.98 22.84 3.06
N PRO A 304 -1.82 23.02 3.71
CA PRO A 304 -0.86 21.94 3.89
C PRO A 304 -1.52 20.71 4.51
N GLY A 305 -0.95 19.53 4.24
CA GLY A 305 -1.42 18.29 4.87
C GLY A 305 -1.00 18.16 6.33
N PHE A 306 -1.80 17.45 7.13
CA PHE A 306 -1.57 17.24 8.57
C PHE A 306 -2.14 15.91 9.09
N TYR A 307 -1.70 15.53 10.29
CA TYR A 307 -2.39 14.56 11.16
C TYR A 307 -3.21 15.32 12.20
N LEU A 308 -4.27 14.72 12.72
CA LEU A 308 -5.05 15.32 13.80
C LEU A 308 -4.31 15.19 15.12
N ARG A 309 -3.84 13.97 15.43
CA ARG A 309 -3.20 13.64 16.71
C ARG A 309 -1.93 12.84 16.52
N GLU A 310 -1.97 11.76 15.75
CA GLU A 310 -0.81 10.89 15.54
C GLU A 310 -0.76 10.30 14.12
N ARG A 311 0.43 9.89 13.71
CA ARG A 311 0.63 9.23 12.41
C ARG A 311 0.01 7.84 12.44
N GLY A 312 -1.02 7.62 11.63
CA GLY A 312 -1.70 6.34 11.54
C GLY A 312 -3.03 6.44 10.79
N ILE A 313 -3.97 5.54 11.09
CA ILE A 313 -5.34 5.64 10.58
C ILE A 313 -6.07 6.68 11.43
N GLU A 314 -6.39 7.80 10.82
CA GLU A 314 -7.26 8.83 11.39
C GLU A 314 -8.36 9.16 10.39
N PHE A 315 -9.58 9.37 10.87
CA PHE A 315 -10.72 9.55 9.96
C PHE A 315 -11.70 10.59 10.51
N VAL A 316 -11.81 11.73 9.82
CA VAL A 316 -12.78 12.78 10.15
C VAL A 316 -14.13 12.47 9.51
N ALA A 317 -15.18 12.37 10.33
CA ALA A 317 -16.55 12.17 9.85
C ALA A 317 -17.53 13.27 10.32
N GLY A 318 -17.09 14.19 11.19
CA GLY A 318 -17.89 15.32 11.68
C GLY A 318 -17.16 16.64 11.59
N LEU A 319 -17.89 17.68 11.19
CA LEU A 319 -17.49 19.08 11.15
C LEU A 319 -18.73 19.94 11.40
N ALA A 320 -18.66 20.86 12.36
CA ALA A 320 -19.66 21.92 12.53
C ALA A 320 -18.97 23.21 12.99
N GLN A 321 -19.72 24.31 12.95
CA GLN A 321 -19.26 25.60 13.44
C GLN A 321 -20.03 26.00 14.69
N ASP A 322 -19.30 26.44 15.71
CA ASP A 322 -19.81 27.00 16.96
C ASP A 322 -19.22 28.41 17.14
N GLY A 323 -19.97 29.43 16.73
CA GLY A 323 -19.50 30.81 16.74
C GLY A 323 -18.25 31.01 15.86
N SER A 324 -17.14 31.41 16.49
CA SER A 324 -15.84 31.59 15.83
C SER A 324 -15.00 30.31 15.75
N ASP A 325 -15.47 29.22 16.35
CA ASP A 325 -14.75 27.97 16.43
C ASP A 325 -15.35 26.93 15.48
N LEU A 326 -14.51 26.02 15.04
CA LEU A 326 -14.89 24.79 14.39
C LEU A 326 -14.81 23.64 15.39
N LEU A 327 -15.78 22.75 15.29
CA LEU A 327 -15.80 21.46 15.97
C LEU A 327 -15.61 20.38 14.92
N LEU A 328 -14.68 19.46 15.14
CA LEU A 328 -14.51 18.29 14.29
C LEU A 328 -14.47 17.02 15.12
N THR A 329 -15.00 15.93 14.59
CA THR A 329 -14.89 14.61 15.22
C THR A 329 -14.10 13.67 14.34
N PHE A 330 -13.24 12.88 14.97
CA PHE A 330 -12.34 12.00 14.26
C PHE A 330 -12.12 10.68 15.02
N GLY A 331 -11.90 9.62 14.25
CA GLY A 331 -11.45 8.34 14.76
C GLY A 331 -9.92 8.25 14.77
N VAL A 332 -9.37 7.44 15.68
CA VAL A 332 -7.95 7.08 15.72
C VAL A 332 -7.82 5.55 15.75
N GLN A 333 -7.03 5.00 14.81
CA GLN A 333 -6.72 3.57 14.65
C GLN A 333 -7.94 2.64 14.59
N ASP A 334 -9.06 3.13 14.05
CA ASP A 334 -10.37 2.44 14.05
C ASP A 334 -10.78 1.90 15.44
N ARG A 335 -10.33 2.53 16.53
CA ARG A 335 -10.58 2.05 17.91
C ARG A 335 -10.83 3.12 18.96
N GLU A 336 -10.55 4.39 18.63
CA GLU A 336 -10.88 5.53 19.49
C GLU A 336 -11.74 6.54 18.73
N ALA A 337 -12.55 7.29 19.48
CA ALA A 337 -13.40 8.37 19.00
C ALA A 337 -13.04 9.67 19.74
N TRP A 338 -12.91 10.77 19.01
CA TRP A 338 -12.45 12.06 19.53
C TRP A 338 -13.31 13.22 19.04
N LEU A 339 -13.42 14.27 19.86
CA LEU A 339 -13.96 15.58 19.53
C LEU A 339 -12.86 16.63 19.66
N GLY A 340 -12.56 17.30 18.55
CA GLY A 340 -11.65 18.43 18.46
C GLY A 340 -12.39 19.76 18.35
N ARG A 341 -11.78 20.82 18.88
CA ARG A 341 -12.18 22.22 18.74
C ARG A 341 -10.97 23.04 18.31
N LEU A 342 -11.16 23.97 17.37
CA LEU A 342 -10.13 24.95 16.96
C LEU A 342 -10.79 26.22 16.43
N ALA A 343 -10.08 27.34 16.49
CA ALA A 343 -10.55 28.60 15.93
C ALA A 343 -10.63 28.52 14.39
N LEU A 344 -11.74 29.01 13.82
CA LEU A 344 -11.89 29.14 12.36
C LEU A 344 -10.76 29.99 11.76
N THR A 345 -10.26 30.98 12.50
CA THR A 345 -9.17 31.85 12.04
C THR A 345 -7.81 31.15 11.92
N ASP A 346 -7.56 30.07 12.67
CA ASP A 346 -6.37 29.23 12.46
C ASP A 346 -6.51 28.49 11.12
N VAL A 347 -7.67 27.86 10.87
CA VAL A 347 -7.94 27.14 9.61
C VAL A 347 -7.86 28.07 8.39
N MET A 348 -8.48 29.24 8.46
CA MET A 348 -8.44 30.21 7.37
C MET A 348 -7.03 30.72 7.06
N ARG A 349 -6.13 30.79 8.07
CA ARG A 349 -4.72 31.15 7.87
C ARG A 349 -3.90 30.04 7.21
N MET A 350 -4.33 28.78 7.35
CA MET A 350 -3.67 27.65 6.71
C MET A 350 -4.03 27.51 5.22
N LEU A 351 -5.11 28.13 4.74
CA LEU A 351 -5.60 27.97 3.37
C LEU A 351 -4.78 28.80 2.38
N GLU A 352 -4.17 28.14 1.41
CA GLU A 352 -3.40 28.73 0.33
C GLU A 352 -4.10 28.56 -1.02
N PRO A 353 -3.82 29.39 -2.05
CA PRO A 353 -4.32 29.14 -3.41
C PRO A 353 -4.02 27.72 -3.88
N ALA A 354 -4.98 27.06 -4.51
CA ALA A 354 -4.86 25.66 -4.91
C ALA A 354 -4.09 25.45 -6.23
N GLU A 355 -3.99 26.48 -7.08
CA GLU A 355 -3.20 26.51 -8.33
C GLU A 355 -2.08 27.56 -8.21
N SER A 356 -0.89 27.28 -8.78
CA SER A 356 0.22 28.22 -8.84
C SER A 356 -0.06 29.30 -9.89
N VAL A 357 0.04 30.58 -9.49
CA VAL A 357 -0.15 31.71 -10.39
C VAL A 357 1.08 31.87 -11.28
N GLU A 358 1.17 31.12 -12.39
CA GLU A 358 2.07 31.45 -13.52
C GLU A 358 1.64 30.77 -14.84
N THR A 359 0.96 31.57 -15.69
CA THR A 359 0.87 31.53 -17.17
C THR A 359 0.27 30.26 -17.83
N THR A 360 -0.68 30.31 -18.78
CA THR A 360 -0.99 31.26 -19.86
C THR A 360 -2.47 31.12 -20.23
N GLN A 361 -3.10 32.24 -20.60
CA GLN A 361 -4.40 32.23 -21.28
C GLN A 361 -4.25 31.50 -22.63
N VAL A 362 -4.84 30.31 -22.75
CA VAL A 362 -5.17 29.72 -24.04
C VAL A 362 -6.47 30.39 -24.53
N PRO A 363 -6.58 30.80 -25.81
CA PRO A 363 -7.74 31.55 -26.28
C PRO A 363 -9.03 30.78 -26.06
N VAL A 364 -10.06 31.50 -25.60
CA VAL A 364 -11.43 31.02 -25.46
C VAL A 364 -11.95 30.54 -26.81
N GLY A 365 -11.89 29.23 -27.04
CA GLY A 365 -12.69 28.57 -28.06
C GLY A 365 -14.16 28.61 -27.62
N SER A 366 -15.03 29.11 -28.49
CA SER A 366 -16.47 29.22 -28.25
C SER A 366 -17.11 27.90 -27.81
N PRO A 367 -18.19 27.93 -26.99
CA PRO A 367 -18.77 26.75 -26.38
C PRO A 367 -19.24 25.74 -27.44
N ALA A 368 -18.77 24.50 -27.32
CA ALA A 368 -19.33 23.37 -28.06
C ALA A 368 -20.78 23.12 -27.60
N LYS A 369 -21.68 22.96 -28.58
CA LYS A 369 -23.10 22.71 -28.36
C LYS A 369 -23.33 21.37 -27.63
N PRO A 370 -24.38 21.25 -26.79
CA PRO A 370 -24.73 19.98 -26.15
C PRO A 370 -25.34 19.03 -27.18
N GLY A 371 -24.80 17.81 -27.26
CA GLY A 371 -25.42 16.70 -27.98
C GLY A 371 -24.48 15.95 -28.89
N GLN A 372 -23.63 15.08 -28.34
CA GLN A 372 -23.08 13.91 -29.04
C GLN A 372 -22.61 12.86 -28.01
N LEU A 373 -23.09 11.62 -28.17
CA LEU A 373 -22.74 10.44 -27.37
C LEU A 373 -21.24 10.09 -27.53
N PRO A 374 -20.56 9.53 -26.52
CA PRO A 374 -19.13 9.23 -26.58
C PRO A 374 -18.78 8.10 -27.57
N ALA A 375 -17.62 8.25 -28.22
CA ALA A 375 -17.06 7.33 -29.21
C ALA A 375 -16.64 5.96 -28.62
N ALA A 376 -16.63 4.92 -29.45
CA ALA A 376 -16.33 3.54 -29.10
C ALA A 376 -14.92 3.32 -28.50
N VAL A 377 -14.81 2.49 -27.47
CA VAL A 377 -13.58 2.18 -26.73
C VAL A 377 -12.67 1.21 -27.52
N ARG A 378 -11.37 1.52 -27.68
CA ARG A 378 -10.39 0.75 -28.47
C ARG A 378 -9.78 -0.46 -27.70
N ARG A 379 -9.29 -1.49 -28.42
CA ARG A 379 -8.52 -2.66 -27.89
C ARG A 379 -7.05 -2.29 -27.62
N PRO A 380 -6.46 -2.68 -26.47
CA PRO A 380 -5.05 -2.40 -26.16
C PRO A 380 -4.08 -3.27 -26.95
N VAL A 381 -2.94 -2.70 -27.34
CA VAL A 381 -1.82 -3.32 -28.05
C VAL A 381 -0.77 -3.85 -27.05
N ILE A 382 -0.32 -5.09 -27.24
CA ILE A 382 0.60 -5.81 -26.35
C ILE A 382 1.88 -6.18 -27.10
N VAL A 383 3.05 -5.85 -26.54
CA VAL A 383 4.37 -6.23 -27.05
C VAL A 383 5.08 -7.12 -26.04
N ALA A 384 5.39 -8.37 -26.41
CA ALA A 384 6.30 -9.20 -25.64
C ALA A 384 7.74 -8.75 -25.89
N THR A 385 8.53 -8.59 -24.83
CA THR A 385 9.91 -8.11 -24.84
C THR A 385 10.81 -9.21 -24.30
N THR A 386 11.79 -9.61 -25.10
CA THR A 386 12.73 -10.69 -24.78
C THR A 386 14.16 -10.22 -25.03
N LEU A 387 15.03 -10.40 -24.04
CA LEU A 387 16.44 -10.09 -24.13
C LEU A 387 17.19 -11.38 -24.46
N ALA A 388 18.00 -11.39 -25.51
CA ALA A 388 18.77 -12.58 -25.86
C ALA A 388 20.20 -12.25 -26.25
N GLY A 389 21.13 -13.04 -25.71
CA GLY A 389 22.39 -13.37 -26.38
C GLY A 389 22.19 -14.67 -27.13
N ASN A 390 23.08 -15.64 -26.99
CA ASN A 390 22.88 -16.97 -27.57
C ASN A 390 21.93 -17.82 -26.71
N ALA A 391 20.75 -18.15 -27.25
CA ALA A 391 19.67 -18.87 -26.58
C ALA A 391 18.90 -19.80 -27.55
N GLU A 392 19.58 -20.40 -28.53
CA GLU A 392 18.95 -21.19 -29.59
C GLU A 392 18.15 -22.40 -29.09
N SER A 393 18.47 -22.92 -27.90
CA SER A 393 17.75 -24.03 -27.26
C SER A 393 16.47 -23.61 -26.53
N GLU A 394 16.24 -22.32 -26.28
CA GLU A 394 15.17 -21.85 -25.39
C GLU A 394 14.21 -20.86 -26.06
N ILE A 395 14.73 -20.00 -26.95
CA ILE A 395 13.99 -18.86 -27.53
C ILE A 395 12.70 -19.27 -28.26
N GLY A 396 12.72 -20.45 -28.92
CA GLY A 396 11.58 -20.96 -29.67
C GLY A 396 10.39 -21.22 -28.75
N ASP A 397 10.61 -21.95 -27.65
CA ASP A 397 9.58 -22.31 -26.67
C ASP A 397 9.05 -21.08 -25.93
N ALA A 398 9.93 -20.13 -25.58
CA ALA A 398 9.53 -18.89 -24.94
C ALA A 398 8.55 -18.11 -25.82
N LEU A 399 8.93 -17.82 -27.08
CA LEU A 399 8.09 -17.05 -27.99
C LEU A 399 6.79 -17.79 -28.35
N GLN A 400 6.85 -19.12 -28.53
CA GLN A 400 5.68 -19.94 -28.82
C GLN A 400 4.60 -19.82 -27.72
N SER A 401 5.00 -19.58 -26.47
CA SER A 401 4.06 -19.42 -25.35
C SER A 401 3.23 -18.13 -25.41
N VAL A 402 3.69 -17.09 -26.12
CA VAL A 402 3.05 -15.76 -26.15
C VAL A 402 2.54 -15.32 -27.52
N VAL A 403 3.14 -15.82 -28.62
CA VAL A 403 2.98 -15.29 -29.99
C VAL A 403 1.54 -15.20 -30.47
N GLU A 404 0.67 -16.13 -30.05
CA GLU A 404 -0.72 -16.19 -30.50
C GLU A 404 -1.57 -15.02 -29.98
N TRP A 405 -1.25 -14.50 -28.79
CA TRP A 405 -2.10 -13.54 -28.08
C TRP A 405 -1.45 -12.17 -27.83
N VAL A 406 -0.19 -11.96 -28.20
CA VAL A 406 0.43 -10.63 -28.30
C VAL A 406 0.35 -10.07 -29.71
N ASP A 407 0.45 -8.75 -29.84
CA ASP A 407 0.45 -8.07 -31.15
C ASP A 407 1.85 -8.09 -31.78
N TRP A 408 2.91 -7.93 -30.97
CA TRP A 408 4.30 -8.04 -31.43
C TRP A 408 5.20 -8.83 -30.47
N CYS A 409 6.22 -9.48 -31.04
CA CYS A 409 7.34 -10.04 -30.30
C CYS A 409 8.58 -9.19 -30.59
N LEU A 410 9.07 -8.49 -29.58
CA LEU A 410 10.27 -7.68 -29.63
C LEU A 410 11.47 -8.44 -29.04
N LEU A 411 12.45 -8.73 -29.89
CA LEU A 411 13.72 -9.34 -29.50
C LEU A 411 14.80 -8.27 -29.41
N ILE A 412 15.37 -8.09 -28.22
CA ILE A 412 16.55 -7.25 -27.99
C ILE A 412 17.79 -8.13 -28.12
N ASP A 413 18.49 -7.95 -29.23
CA ASP A 413 19.73 -8.63 -29.56
C ASP A 413 20.90 -7.96 -28.82
N THR A 414 21.50 -8.70 -27.87
CA THR A 414 22.64 -8.26 -27.07
C THR A 414 23.99 -8.80 -27.55
N GLY A 415 24.03 -9.43 -28.73
CA GLY A 415 25.20 -10.08 -29.31
C GLY A 415 24.95 -11.52 -29.78
N ILE A 416 23.78 -11.78 -30.38
CA ILE A 416 23.40 -13.08 -30.95
C ILE A 416 24.35 -13.43 -32.10
N THR A 417 24.94 -14.63 -32.03
CA THR A 417 25.81 -15.17 -33.08
C THR A 417 25.40 -16.55 -33.58
N ASP A 418 24.43 -17.18 -32.90
CA ASP A 418 23.93 -18.53 -33.17
C ASP A 418 22.58 -18.52 -33.92
N ALA A 419 21.83 -19.62 -33.90
CA ALA A 419 20.55 -19.72 -34.60
C ALA A 419 19.39 -18.95 -33.92
N THR A 420 19.60 -18.28 -32.78
CA THR A 420 18.54 -17.65 -31.96
C THR A 420 17.65 -16.71 -32.76
N ALA A 421 18.23 -15.77 -33.52
CA ALA A 421 17.46 -14.79 -34.29
C ALA A 421 16.67 -15.45 -35.43
N ARG A 422 17.23 -16.49 -36.07
CA ARG A 422 16.54 -17.26 -37.12
C ARG A 422 15.33 -18.00 -36.53
N LEU A 423 15.51 -18.67 -35.40
CA LEU A 423 14.43 -19.40 -34.72
C LEU A 423 13.32 -18.45 -34.25
N ALA A 424 13.68 -17.28 -33.71
CA ALA A 424 12.69 -16.26 -33.36
C ALA A 424 11.85 -15.83 -34.58
N GLN A 425 12.48 -15.70 -35.76
CA GLN A 425 11.79 -15.34 -37.01
C GLN A 425 10.88 -16.47 -37.53
N GLU A 426 11.28 -17.72 -37.38
CA GLU A 426 10.47 -18.89 -37.74
C GLU A 426 9.19 -18.96 -36.89
N ILE A 427 9.26 -18.64 -35.60
CA ILE A 427 8.11 -18.71 -34.67
C ILE A 427 7.22 -17.46 -34.73
N ALA A 428 7.80 -16.26 -34.60
CA ALA A 428 7.01 -15.02 -34.54
C ALA A 428 6.60 -14.48 -35.91
N GLY A 429 7.25 -14.93 -36.99
CA GLY A 429 6.90 -14.57 -38.36
C GLY A 429 6.79 -13.04 -38.56
N PRO A 430 5.67 -12.53 -39.12
CA PRO A 430 5.50 -11.10 -39.36
C PRO A 430 5.34 -10.27 -38.07
N LYS A 431 5.11 -10.90 -36.90
CA LYS A 431 5.02 -10.20 -35.60
C LYS A 431 6.40 -9.92 -34.98
N LEU A 432 7.49 -10.46 -35.53
CA LEU A 432 8.82 -10.26 -34.98
C LEU A 432 9.36 -8.87 -35.28
N VAL A 433 9.88 -8.22 -34.26
CA VAL A 433 10.70 -7.01 -34.37
C VAL A 433 12.03 -7.29 -33.65
N VAL A 434 13.15 -7.06 -34.32
CA VAL A 434 14.48 -7.19 -33.72
C VAL A 434 15.12 -5.80 -33.56
N ARG A 435 15.76 -5.56 -32.42
CA ARG A 435 16.59 -4.37 -32.18
C ARG A 435 17.90 -4.76 -31.52
N ALA A 436 19.00 -4.22 -32.02
CA ALA A 436 20.32 -4.42 -31.44
C ALA A 436 20.53 -3.48 -30.24
N PHE A 437 21.14 -4.01 -29.18
CA PHE A 437 21.59 -3.28 -28.00
C PHE A 437 23.00 -3.73 -27.64
N THR A 438 23.94 -2.79 -27.50
CA THR A 438 25.33 -3.14 -27.13
C THR A 438 25.38 -3.57 -25.66
N TRP A 439 25.71 -4.85 -25.42
CA TRP A 439 25.85 -5.38 -24.06
C TRP A 439 26.89 -4.60 -23.25
N SER A 440 26.49 -4.20 -22.03
CA SER A 440 27.27 -3.31 -21.15
C SER A 440 27.37 -3.83 -19.71
N ASP A 441 27.16 -5.14 -19.51
CA ASP A 441 27.10 -5.77 -18.18
C ASP A 441 26.00 -5.20 -17.27
N ASP A 442 24.90 -4.74 -17.88
CA ASP A 442 23.76 -4.11 -17.20
C ASP A 442 22.44 -4.61 -17.80
N PHE A 443 21.81 -5.56 -17.11
CA PHE A 443 20.49 -6.11 -17.50
C PHE A 443 19.40 -5.04 -17.45
N ALA A 444 19.44 -4.13 -16.47
CA ALA A 444 18.46 -3.05 -16.35
C ALA A 444 18.52 -2.11 -17.56
N ALA A 445 19.72 -1.76 -18.04
CA ALA A 445 19.89 -0.93 -19.23
C ALA A 445 19.22 -1.56 -20.47
N ALA A 446 19.42 -2.86 -20.69
CA ALA A 446 18.82 -3.59 -21.79
C ALA A 446 17.28 -3.69 -21.66
N ARG A 447 16.75 -3.96 -20.45
CA ARG A 447 15.29 -4.01 -20.22
C ARG A 447 14.62 -2.65 -20.41
N ASN A 448 15.29 -1.56 -19.99
CA ASN A 448 14.79 -0.20 -20.21
C ASN A 448 14.75 0.15 -21.70
N PHE A 449 15.79 -0.22 -22.46
CA PHE A 449 15.77 -0.07 -23.92
C PHE A 449 14.60 -0.84 -24.56
N ALA A 450 14.30 -2.05 -24.08
CA ALA A 450 13.16 -2.83 -24.55
C ALA A 450 11.82 -2.10 -24.33
N LEU A 451 11.62 -1.46 -23.17
CA LEU A 451 10.41 -0.68 -22.87
C LEU A 451 10.26 0.53 -23.80
N THR A 452 11.36 1.25 -24.08
CA THR A 452 11.36 2.37 -25.04
C THR A 452 10.92 1.92 -26.42
N VAL A 453 11.54 0.87 -26.95
CA VAL A 453 11.21 0.34 -28.28
C VAL A 453 9.77 -0.19 -28.33
N ALA A 454 9.29 -0.85 -27.29
CA ALA A 454 7.89 -1.29 -27.22
C ALA A 454 6.92 -0.10 -27.32
N GLY A 455 7.26 1.05 -26.73
CA GLY A 455 6.49 2.29 -26.86
C GLY A 455 6.50 2.86 -28.29
N GLU A 456 7.64 2.82 -28.96
CA GLU A 456 7.78 3.23 -30.38
C GLU A 456 6.94 2.35 -31.33
N LEU A 457 6.72 1.08 -30.97
CA LEU A 457 5.82 0.17 -31.69
C LEU A 457 4.33 0.44 -31.42
N GLY A 458 4.01 1.44 -30.60
CA GLY A 458 2.64 1.82 -30.27
C GLY A 458 1.95 0.87 -29.29
N ALA A 459 2.73 0.18 -28.45
CA ALA A 459 2.16 -0.69 -27.43
C ALA A 459 1.48 0.13 -26.32
N ASP A 460 0.35 -0.38 -25.83
CA ASP A 460 -0.25 0.07 -24.58
C ASP A 460 0.34 -0.71 -23.40
N TRP A 461 0.89 -1.91 -23.66
CA TRP A 461 1.48 -2.81 -22.67
C TRP A 461 2.74 -3.51 -23.21
N ALA A 462 3.80 -3.52 -22.41
CA ALA A 462 4.96 -4.39 -22.59
C ALA A 462 4.85 -5.60 -21.66
N LEU A 463 5.17 -6.79 -22.16
CA LEU A 463 5.29 -8.02 -21.39
C LEU A 463 6.76 -8.44 -21.37
N THR A 464 7.39 -8.61 -20.22
CA THR A 464 8.74 -9.20 -20.16
C THR A 464 8.66 -10.71 -20.15
N LEU A 465 9.43 -11.32 -21.04
CA LEU A 465 9.55 -12.77 -21.21
C LEU A 465 11.04 -13.11 -21.34
N ASP A 466 11.60 -13.80 -20.35
CA ASP A 466 12.98 -14.27 -20.42
C ASP A 466 13.07 -15.57 -21.25
N THR A 467 14.25 -15.90 -21.78
CA THR A 467 14.39 -17.02 -22.74
C THR A 467 14.08 -18.38 -22.14
N ASP A 468 14.26 -18.54 -20.83
CA ASP A 468 14.04 -19.76 -20.08
C ASP A 468 12.62 -19.87 -19.50
N GLU A 469 11.70 -18.98 -19.86
CA GLU A 469 10.35 -18.89 -19.30
C GLU A 469 9.24 -19.23 -20.30
N ARG A 470 8.08 -19.68 -19.81
CA ARG A 470 6.84 -19.80 -20.59
C ARG A 470 5.67 -19.23 -19.82
N LEU A 471 4.75 -18.56 -20.52
CA LEU A 471 3.51 -18.07 -19.94
C LEU A 471 2.30 -18.86 -20.47
N ALA A 472 1.34 -19.14 -19.59
CA ALA A 472 0.11 -19.82 -19.94
C ALA A 472 -1.12 -19.03 -19.47
N LEU A 473 -2.10 -18.83 -20.37
CA LEU A 473 -3.39 -18.22 -20.06
C LEU A 473 -4.40 -19.30 -19.61
N GLN A 474 -5.05 -19.11 -18.47
CA GLN A 474 -6.07 -20.01 -17.95
C GLN A 474 -7.48 -19.54 -18.34
N GLY A 475 -7.81 -19.62 -19.65
CA GLY A 475 -9.17 -19.37 -20.17
C GLY A 475 -9.59 -17.89 -20.23
N LEU A 476 -8.64 -16.97 -20.26
CA LEU A 476 -8.86 -15.52 -20.14
C LEU A 476 -8.69 -14.76 -21.48
N SER A 477 -9.46 -13.69 -21.66
CA SER A 477 -9.25 -12.70 -22.73
C SER A 477 -8.23 -11.64 -22.28
N ILE A 478 -6.96 -11.83 -22.65
CA ILE A 478 -5.85 -10.97 -22.18
C ILE A 478 -6.07 -9.48 -22.51
N HIS A 479 -6.58 -9.17 -23.71
CA HIS A 479 -6.85 -7.79 -24.09
C HIS A 479 -7.99 -7.15 -23.29
N GLN A 480 -8.98 -7.93 -22.86
CA GLN A 480 -10.04 -7.40 -21.99
C GLN A 480 -9.47 -7.11 -20.60
N THR A 481 -8.72 -8.05 -20.03
CA THR A 481 -8.09 -7.89 -18.72
C THR A 481 -7.13 -6.72 -18.68
N LEU A 482 -6.29 -6.55 -19.70
CA LEU A 482 -5.38 -5.40 -19.78
C LEU A 482 -6.09 -4.07 -20.09
N ARG A 483 -7.27 -4.10 -20.74
CA ARG A 483 -8.10 -2.90 -20.94
C ARG A 483 -8.72 -2.44 -19.62
N GLU A 484 -9.18 -3.38 -18.80
CA GLU A 484 -9.84 -3.13 -17.52
C GLU A 484 -8.85 -2.95 -16.36
N ALA A 485 -7.60 -3.40 -16.54
CA ALA A 485 -6.52 -3.23 -15.57
C ALA A 485 -6.35 -1.74 -15.24
N ARG A 486 -6.36 -1.43 -13.94
CA ARG A 486 -6.25 -0.06 -13.40
C ARG A 486 -4.85 0.27 -12.87
N LEU A 487 -3.97 -0.72 -12.82
CA LEU A 487 -2.58 -0.59 -12.40
C LEU A 487 -1.68 -0.62 -13.65
N ASP A 488 -0.46 -0.15 -13.49
CA ASP A 488 0.52 -0.02 -14.58
C ASP A 488 1.56 -1.13 -14.56
N THR A 489 1.60 -1.93 -13.51
CA THR A 489 2.46 -3.10 -13.40
C THR A 489 1.65 -4.26 -12.86
N LEU A 490 1.73 -5.40 -13.53
CA LEU A 490 1.01 -6.61 -13.15
C LEU A 490 1.98 -7.76 -12.92
N HIS A 491 1.76 -8.47 -11.80
CA HIS A 491 2.47 -9.69 -11.42
C HIS A 491 1.86 -10.91 -12.09
N VAL A 492 2.71 -11.87 -12.42
CA VAL A 492 2.30 -13.22 -12.81
C VAL A 492 2.90 -14.19 -11.79
N MET A 493 2.10 -15.12 -11.30
CA MET A 493 2.57 -16.13 -10.35
C MET A 493 3.31 -17.25 -11.06
N HIS A 494 4.31 -17.80 -10.39
CA HIS A 494 4.90 -19.07 -10.78
C HIS A 494 3.83 -20.18 -10.73
N ALA A 495 3.88 -21.15 -11.64
CA ALA A 495 2.86 -22.21 -11.77
C ALA A 495 2.64 -23.02 -10.48
N ALA A 496 3.68 -23.17 -9.65
CA ALA A 496 3.59 -23.84 -8.35
C ALA A 496 3.04 -22.95 -7.21
N GLY A 497 2.66 -21.70 -7.49
CA GLY A 497 2.17 -20.75 -6.48
C GLY A 497 3.23 -20.25 -5.49
N THR A 498 4.51 -20.52 -5.77
CA THR A 498 5.63 -20.29 -4.85
C THR A 498 6.08 -18.83 -4.75
N TYR A 499 6.05 -18.10 -5.86
CA TYR A 499 6.41 -16.68 -5.91
C TYR A 499 5.82 -16.00 -7.17
N GLY A 500 5.85 -14.66 -7.24
CA GLY A 500 5.41 -13.88 -8.40
C GLY A 500 6.49 -12.93 -8.92
N LYS A 501 6.38 -12.52 -10.19
CA LYS A 501 7.27 -11.52 -10.81
C LYS A 501 6.47 -10.45 -11.56
N GLU A 502 6.98 -9.23 -11.63
CA GLU A 502 6.50 -8.17 -12.52
C GLU A 502 6.69 -8.59 -13.98
N ARG A 503 5.60 -8.66 -14.73
CA ARG A 503 5.62 -9.09 -16.14
C ARG A 503 5.02 -8.09 -17.09
N PHE A 504 3.86 -7.53 -16.77
CA PHE A 504 3.20 -6.57 -17.65
C PHE A 504 3.44 -5.16 -17.16
N PHE A 505 3.83 -4.27 -18.08
CA PHE A 505 4.14 -2.86 -17.82
C PHE A 505 3.34 -2.01 -18.79
N ARG A 506 2.44 -1.16 -18.28
CA ARG A 506 1.69 -0.22 -19.12
C ARG A 506 2.64 0.79 -19.71
N LEU A 507 2.47 1.09 -21.00
CA LEU A 507 3.22 2.11 -21.69
C LEU A 507 2.40 3.40 -21.85
N PRO A 508 3.05 4.59 -21.75
CA PRO A 508 4.47 4.77 -21.43
C PRO A 508 4.81 4.28 -20.01
N ALA A 509 5.94 3.57 -19.88
CA ALA A 509 6.37 2.97 -18.63
C ALA A 509 6.62 4.05 -17.58
N ARG A 510 5.95 3.94 -16.42
CA ARG A 510 6.08 4.89 -15.29
C ARG A 510 7.32 4.65 -14.42
N GLY A 511 8.06 3.59 -14.68
CA GLY A 511 9.25 3.19 -13.95
C GLY A 511 10.38 2.76 -14.87
N SER A 512 11.47 2.34 -14.26
CA SER A 512 12.63 1.78 -14.96
C SER A 512 13.22 0.63 -14.17
N TRP A 513 13.81 -0.32 -14.88
CA TRP A 513 14.64 -1.35 -14.27
C TRP A 513 15.90 -0.71 -13.66
N ARG A 514 16.29 -1.16 -12.47
CA ARG A 514 17.51 -0.74 -11.78
C ARG A 514 18.28 -1.92 -11.22
N GLY A 515 19.60 -1.83 -11.30
CA GLY A 515 20.54 -2.85 -10.86
C GLY A 515 21.16 -3.56 -12.07
N PRO A 516 22.49 -3.70 -12.12
CA PRO A 516 23.15 -4.29 -13.28
C PRO A 516 22.90 -5.80 -13.41
N THR A 517 22.57 -6.44 -12.28
CA THR A 517 21.99 -7.79 -12.12
C THR A 517 21.11 -7.75 -10.86
N HIS A 518 20.26 -8.76 -10.67
CA HIS A 518 19.18 -8.71 -9.67
C HIS A 518 18.34 -7.44 -9.83
N GLU A 519 18.08 -7.09 -11.09
CA GLU A 519 17.40 -5.88 -11.48
C GLU A 519 15.96 -5.88 -10.96
N ALA A 520 15.51 -4.72 -10.50
CA ALA A 520 14.15 -4.52 -10.04
C ALA A 520 13.54 -3.34 -10.80
N TYR A 521 12.30 -3.49 -11.23
CA TYR A 521 11.56 -2.40 -11.85
C TYR A 521 11.08 -1.42 -10.78
N THR A 522 11.61 -0.20 -10.77
CA THR A 522 11.28 0.83 -9.78
C THR A 522 10.13 1.72 -10.24
N GLY A 523 8.98 1.12 -10.54
CA GLY A 523 7.77 1.82 -10.99
C GLY A 523 6.84 2.35 -9.89
N GLY A 524 7.19 2.17 -8.61
CA GLY A 524 6.62 2.87 -7.44
C GLY A 524 5.11 2.71 -7.17
N GLY A 525 4.35 2.02 -8.03
CA GLY A 525 2.91 1.83 -7.93
C GLY A 525 2.50 0.49 -7.32
N PRO A 526 1.21 0.32 -6.96
CA PRO A 526 0.68 -0.97 -6.57
C PRO A 526 0.79 -1.95 -7.73
N VAL A 527 1.16 -3.19 -7.41
CA VAL A 527 1.19 -4.30 -8.36
C VAL A 527 -0.01 -5.21 -8.09
N ALA A 528 -0.74 -5.61 -9.13
CA ALA A 528 -1.77 -6.63 -9.01
C ALA A 528 -1.27 -7.93 -9.61
N THR A 529 -1.45 -9.03 -8.89
CA THR A 529 -1.28 -10.37 -9.42
C THR A 529 -2.42 -10.70 -10.38
N LEU A 530 -2.08 -11.21 -11.56
CA LEU A 530 -3.02 -11.81 -12.51
C LEU A 530 -3.14 -13.29 -12.20
N PRO A 531 -4.17 -13.75 -11.46
CA PRO A 531 -4.25 -15.13 -11.00
C PRO A 531 -4.53 -16.12 -12.14
N GLN A 532 -5.01 -15.64 -13.29
CA GLN A 532 -5.31 -16.49 -14.45
C GLN A 532 -4.15 -16.57 -15.47
N ILE A 533 -2.98 -16.04 -15.13
CA ILE A 533 -1.76 -16.21 -15.91
C ILE A 533 -0.73 -16.80 -14.96
N VAL A 534 -0.04 -17.83 -15.42
CA VAL A 534 1.10 -18.39 -14.71
C VAL A 534 2.32 -18.38 -15.61
N PHE A 535 3.50 -18.26 -15.00
CA PHE A 535 4.76 -18.51 -15.68
C PHE A 535 5.44 -19.74 -15.09
N ASP A 536 6.25 -20.40 -15.91
CA ASP A 536 7.11 -21.51 -15.50
C ASP A 536 8.52 -21.28 -16.05
N GLU A 537 9.53 -21.81 -15.37
CA GLU A 537 10.96 -21.65 -15.69
C GLU A 537 11.60 -23.00 -15.98
N LEU A 538 12.61 -23.03 -16.87
CA LEU A 538 13.42 -24.25 -17.01
C LEU A 538 14.18 -24.56 -15.72
N GLU A 539 14.23 -25.84 -15.39
CA GLU A 539 15.16 -26.32 -14.37
C GLU A 539 16.60 -26.03 -14.80
N LYS A 540 17.35 -25.36 -13.90
CA LYS A 540 18.77 -25.07 -14.08
C LYS A 540 19.58 -26.09 -13.29
N ASP A 541 20.60 -26.65 -13.91
CA ASP A 541 21.55 -27.50 -13.19
C ASP A 541 22.52 -26.67 -12.33
N ALA A 542 23.30 -27.36 -11.50
CA ALA A 542 24.28 -26.72 -10.63
C ALA A 542 25.39 -25.97 -11.39
N ALA A 543 25.71 -26.37 -12.64
CA ALA A 543 26.73 -25.72 -13.44
C ALA A 543 26.24 -24.35 -13.94
N HIS A 544 24.99 -24.26 -14.38
CA HIS A 544 24.35 -23.01 -14.77
C HIS A 544 24.26 -22.03 -13.60
N TYR A 545 23.87 -22.50 -12.41
CA TYR A 545 23.85 -21.64 -11.21
C TYR A 545 25.24 -21.09 -10.86
N ARG A 546 26.30 -21.91 -10.94
CA ARG A 546 27.67 -21.45 -10.71
C ARG A 546 28.13 -20.45 -11.77
N GLN A 547 27.83 -20.68 -13.04
CA GLN A 547 28.19 -19.74 -14.12
C GLN A 547 27.49 -18.39 -13.94
N LYS A 548 26.21 -18.40 -13.59
CA LYS A 548 25.44 -17.19 -13.26
C LYS A 548 26.07 -16.45 -12.08
N ALA A 549 26.36 -17.15 -10.99
CA ALA A 549 26.99 -16.55 -9.81
C ALA A 549 28.37 -15.95 -10.13
N ALA A 550 29.19 -16.63 -10.95
CA ALA A 550 30.49 -16.11 -11.38
C ALA A 550 30.38 -14.80 -12.17
N ARG A 551 29.42 -14.71 -13.10
CA ARG A 551 29.09 -13.48 -13.83
C ARG A 551 28.62 -12.38 -12.86
N ASP A 552 27.65 -12.70 -12.01
CA ASP A 552 27.06 -11.73 -11.09
C ASP A 552 28.12 -11.18 -10.11
N VAL A 553 29.06 -11.99 -9.62
CA VAL A 553 30.21 -11.52 -8.83
C VAL A 553 31.08 -10.52 -9.60
N ALA A 554 31.40 -10.79 -10.87
CA ALA A 554 32.22 -9.88 -11.68
C ALA A 554 31.53 -8.52 -11.92
N ILE A 555 30.22 -8.52 -12.10
CA ILE A 555 29.40 -7.32 -12.23
C ILE A 555 29.30 -6.58 -10.90
N LEU A 556 28.87 -7.26 -9.84
CA LEU A 556 28.61 -6.68 -8.52
C LEU A 556 29.88 -6.19 -7.83
N THR A 557 31.04 -6.80 -8.07
CA THR A 557 32.32 -6.30 -7.53
C THR A 557 32.61 -4.89 -8.04
N ARG A 558 32.48 -4.67 -9.35
CA ARG A 558 32.67 -3.35 -9.97
C ARG A 558 31.60 -2.36 -9.51
N HIS A 559 30.33 -2.80 -9.51
CA HIS A 559 29.20 -1.94 -9.17
C HIS A 559 29.22 -1.49 -7.70
N THR A 560 29.53 -2.41 -6.78
CA THR A 560 29.64 -2.12 -5.34
C THR A 560 30.83 -1.20 -5.05
N ALA A 561 31.94 -1.35 -5.77
CA ALA A 561 33.08 -0.42 -5.65
C ALA A 561 32.73 1.01 -6.11
N ALA A 562 31.90 1.15 -7.14
CA ALA A 562 31.39 2.44 -7.60
C ALA A 562 30.30 3.03 -6.66
N HIS A 563 29.54 2.18 -5.97
CA HIS A 563 28.44 2.57 -5.08
C HIS A 563 28.65 2.03 -3.64
N PRO A 564 29.76 2.37 -2.97
CA PRO A 564 30.18 1.69 -1.73
C PRO A 564 29.28 1.97 -0.53
N ARG A 565 28.39 2.96 -0.61
CA ARG A 565 27.46 3.36 0.45
C ARG A 565 26.06 2.76 0.30
N ASP A 566 25.80 2.00 -0.76
CA ASP A 566 24.52 1.35 -0.97
C ASP A 566 24.56 -0.10 -0.42
N PRO A 567 23.86 -0.39 0.69
CA PRO A 567 23.92 -1.70 1.35
C PRO A 567 23.41 -2.85 0.47
N ARG A 568 22.51 -2.57 -0.48
CA ARG A 568 21.89 -3.58 -1.36
C ARG A 568 22.94 -4.34 -2.16
N TRP A 569 23.93 -3.64 -2.72
CA TRP A 569 24.93 -4.26 -3.60
C TRP A 569 25.94 -5.09 -2.82
N HIS A 570 26.27 -4.67 -1.59
CA HIS A 570 27.05 -5.50 -0.68
C HIS A 570 26.32 -6.81 -0.33
N TYR A 571 24.99 -6.77 -0.12
CA TYR A 571 24.21 -7.98 0.12
C TYR A 571 24.25 -8.94 -1.06
N TYR A 572 23.90 -8.48 -2.28
CA TYR A 572 23.89 -9.36 -3.46
C TYR A 572 25.28 -9.85 -3.85
N LEU A 573 26.32 -9.05 -3.62
CA LEU A 573 27.71 -9.50 -3.78
C LEU A 573 28.01 -10.65 -2.82
N GLY A 574 27.65 -10.51 -1.54
CA GLY A 574 27.78 -11.57 -0.54
C GLY A 574 27.01 -12.84 -0.90
N ASP A 575 25.78 -12.72 -1.39
CA ASP A 575 24.94 -13.85 -1.80
C ASP A 575 25.55 -14.60 -2.99
N SER A 576 26.02 -13.87 -4.00
CA SER A 576 26.67 -14.45 -5.18
C SER A 576 28.01 -15.14 -4.82
N LEU A 577 28.79 -14.55 -3.92
CA LEU A 577 30.03 -15.15 -3.40
C LEU A 577 29.76 -16.43 -2.62
N ALA A 578 28.74 -16.43 -1.76
CA ALA A 578 28.33 -17.62 -1.02
C ALA A 578 27.88 -18.76 -1.95
N GLY A 579 27.19 -18.45 -3.05
CA GLY A 579 26.82 -19.42 -4.10
C GLY A 579 28.03 -20.03 -4.84
N LEU A 580 29.20 -19.39 -4.76
CA LEU A 580 30.47 -19.92 -5.26
C LEU A 580 31.33 -20.55 -4.15
N GLU A 581 30.77 -20.74 -2.95
CA GLU A 581 31.47 -21.27 -1.77
C GLU A 581 32.65 -20.37 -1.30
N ARG A 582 32.69 -19.10 -1.72
CA ARG A 582 33.70 -18.09 -1.33
C ARG A 582 33.31 -17.42 -0.01
N HIS A 583 33.20 -18.21 1.05
CA HIS A 583 32.56 -17.81 2.29
C HIS A 583 33.28 -16.68 3.05
N GLU A 584 34.62 -16.59 3.06
CA GLU A 584 35.34 -15.46 3.70
C GLU A 584 34.96 -14.11 3.07
N GLU A 585 34.90 -14.07 1.74
CA GLU A 585 34.56 -12.86 1.00
C GLU A 585 33.08 -12.52 1.18
N ALA A 586 32.20 -13.54 1.20
CA ALA A 586 30.79 -13.37 1.48
C ALA A 586 30.55 -12.75 2.86
N VAL A 587 31.23 -13.23 3.91
CA VAL A 587 31.14 -12.66 5.27
C VAL A 587 31.55 -11.19 5.27
N THR A 588 32.61 -10.84 4.53
CA THR A 588 33.08 -9.46 4.41
C THR A 588 32.01 -8.56 3.79
N ALA A 589 31.41 -9.00 2.69
CA ALA A 589 30.36 -8.26 1.99
C ALA A 589 29.08 -8.13 2.84
N PHE A 590 28.63 -9.20 3.49
CA PHE A 590 27.46 -9.16 4.38
C PHE A 590 27.67 -8.25 5.60
N ARG A 591 28.87 -8.26 6.20
CA ARG A 591 29.19 -7.33 7.30
C ARG A 591 29.26 -5.88 6.82
N ALA A 592 29.76 -5.62 5.61
CA ALA A 592 29.72 -4.29 5.00
C ALA A 592 28.28 -3.81 4.79
N CYS A 593 27.40 -4.66 4.27
CA CYS A 593 25.96 -4.39 4.17
C CYS A 593 25.36 -4.00 5.54
N ALA A 594 25.55 -4.83 6.57
CA ALA A 594 25.02 -4.58 7.90
C ALA A 594 25.59 -3.33 8.59
N ALA A 595 26.85 -2.98 8.31
CA ALA A 595 27.50 -1.80 8.87
C ALA A 595 26.96 -0.48 8.30
N LEU A 596 26.48 -0.48 7.06
CA LEU A 596 25.90 0.69 6.41
C LEU A 596 24.51 1.07 6.97
N ARG A 597 23.87 0.18 7.73
CA ARG A 597 22.58 0.40 8.41
C ARG A 597 21.51 0.95 7.46
N GLY A 598 21.24 0.23 6.36
CA GLY A 598 20.15 0.54 5.43
C GLY A 598 18.79 0.56 6.13
N TRP A 599 18.11 -0.59 6.18
CA TRP A 599 17.04 -0.82 7.15
C TRP A 599 17.41 -1.97 8.10
N ASP A 600 16.69 -2.09 9.21
CA ASP A 600 17.04 -3.03 10.27
C ASP A 600 16.92 -4.51 9.85
N GLU A 601 15.91 -4.87 9.03
CA GLU A 601 15.70 -6.27 8.59
C GLU A 601 16.79 -6.79 7.64
N GLU A 602 17.17 -6.04 6.59
CA GLU A 602 18.29 -6.34 5.68
C GLU A 602 19.60 -6.42 6.45
N SER A 603 19.86 -5.49 7.38
CA SER A 603 21.08 -5.51 8.19
C SER A 603 21.15 -6.79 9.04
N ALA A 604 20.03 -7.15 9.68
CA ALA A 604 19.90 -8.36 10.47
C ALA A 604 20.00 -9.63 9.61
N TRP A 605 19.39 -9.63 8.43
CA TRP A 605 19.42 -10.76 7.49
C TRP A 605 20.80 -10.96 6.86
N ALA A 606 21.52 -9.88 6.53
CA ALA A 606 22.91 -9.95 6.10
C ALA A 606 23.77 -10.62 7.18
N LEU A 607 23.56 -10.28 8.46
CA LEU A 607 24.25 -10.93 9.57
C LEU A 607 23.85 -12.40 9.76
N TYR A 608 22.61 -12.77 9.46
CA TYR A 608 22.18 -14.18 9.37
C TYR A 608 22.95 -14.92 8.27
N ARG A 609 23.02 -14.37 7.05
CA ARG A 609 23.78 -14.97 5.93
C ARG A 609 25.30 -15.02 6.19
N ALA A 610 25.83 -14.04 6.91
CA ALA A 610 27.20 -14.06 7.40
C ALA A 610 27.41 -15.21 8.40
N ALA A 611 26.48 -15.44 9.33
CA ALA A 611 26.54 -16.55 10.27
C ALA A 611 26.46 -17.92 9.57
N GLU A 612 25.65 -18.08 8.52
CA GLU A 612 25.63 -19.30 7.69
C GLU A 612 27.00 -19.55 7.05
N SER A 613 27.59 -18.50 6.47
CA SER A 613 28.92 -18.59 5.85
C SER A 613 30.02 -18.91 6.89
N LEU A 614 29.93 -18.34 8.10
CA LEU A 614 30.86 -18.66 9.20
C LEU A 614 30.72 -20.12 9.66
N LEU A 615 29.51 -20.68 9.65
CA LEU A 615 29.30 -22.11 9.94
C LEU A 615 29.91 -23.01 8.86
N ALA A 616 29.77 -22.63 7.58
CA ALA A 616 30.43 -23.34 6.48
C ALA A 616 31.96 -23.33 6.60
N LEU A 617 32.53 -22.27 7.19
CA LEU A 617 33.95 -22.14 7.50
C LEU A 617 34.38 -22.85 8.80
N GLY A 618 33.47 -23.51 9.51
CA GLY A 618 33.78 -24.16 10.79
C GLY A 618 34.08 -23.18 11.92
N ARG A 619 33.49 -21.96 11.87
CA ARG A 619 33.66 -20.89 12.88
C ARG A 619 32.36 -20.65 13.67
N PRO A 620 31.88 -21.64 14.44
CA PRO A 620 30.56 -21.56 15.09
C PRO A 620 30.48 -20.48 16.19
N VAL A 621 31.58 -20.16 16.87
CA VAL A 621 31.58 -19.10 17.89
C VAL A 621 31.32 -17.73 17.25
N ASP A 622 32.01 -17.43 16.14
CA ASP A 622 31.83 -16.18 15.40
C ASP A 622 30.42 -16.09 14.78
N ALA A 623 29.84 -17.23 14.40
CA ALA A 623 28.46 -17.29 13.93
C ALA A 623 27.45 -16.91 15.04
N ILE A 624 27.68 -17.32 16.29
CA ILE A 624 26.85 -16.89 17.44
C ILE A 624 26.94 -15.37 17.62
N GLU A 625 28.15 -14.81 17.53
CA GLU A 625 28.37 -13.36 17.65
C GLU A 625 27.68 -12.58 16.53
N ALA A 626 27.79 -13.05 15.28
CA ALA A 626 27.07 -12.47 14.15
C ALA A 626 25.54 -12.52 14.35
N CYS A 627 25.01 -13.64 14.86
CA CYS A 627 23.59 -13.75 15.16
C CYS A 627 23.15 -12.78 16.26
N ALA A 628 23.92 -12.66 17.35
CA ALA A 628 23.64 -11.72 18.44
C ALA A 628 23.69 -10.26 17.97
N GLU A 629 24.66 -9.92 17.11
CA GLU A 629 24.73 -8.61 16.46
C GLU A 629 23.49 -8.37 15.59
N GLY A 630 23.06 -9.37 14.82
CA GLY A 630 21.84 -9.30 14.00
C GLY A 630 20.60 -9.03 14.86
N MET A 631 20.51 -9.65 16.03
CA MET A 631 19.38 -9.43 16.95
C MET A 631 19.38 -8.01 17.53
N ALA A 632 20.55 -7.40 17.69
CA ALA A 632 20.65 -5.99 18.06
C ALA A 632 20.23 -5.05 16.93
N ARG A 633 20.20 -5.51 15.67
CA ARG A 633 19.60 -4.78 14.54
C ARG A 633 18.09 -4.99 14.51
N HIS A 634 17.63 -6.23 14.59
CA HIS A 634 16.22 -6.57 14.56
C HIS A 634 15.90 -7.76 15.48
N ALA A 635 15.38 -7.47 16.67
CA ALA A 635 15.15 -8.47 17.72
C ALA A 635 14.07 -9.52 17.38
N GLY A 636 13.18 -9.22 16.43
CA GLY A 636 12.08 -10.13 16.04
C GLY A 636 12.44 -11.24 15.05
N ILE A 637 13.67 -11.31 14.53
CA ILE A 637 14.05 -12.33 13.53
C ILE A 637 14.40 -13.63 14.25
N ALA A 638 13.48 -14.61 14.24
CA ALA A 638 13.65 -15.90 14.93
C ALA A 638 14.76 -16.79 14.35
N GLU A 639 15.13 -16.54 13.08
CA GLU A 639 16.21 -17.22 12.38
C GLU A 639 17.58 -16.99 13.03
N LEU A 640 17.81 -15.81 13.59
CA LEU A 640 19.07 -15.46 14.25
C LEU A 640 19.30 -16.26 15.54
N PRO A 641 18.40 -16.26 16.55
CA PRO A 641 18.56 -17.09 17.73
C PRO A 641 18.47 -18.59 17.40
N TRP A 642 17.76 -19.01 16.36
CA TRP A 642 17.79 -20.40 15.91
C TRP A 642 19.18 -20.80 15.42
N LEU A 643 19.76 -20.00 14.51
CA LEU A 643 21.08 -20.28 13.96
C LEU A 643 22.17 -20.15 15.02
N ALA A 644 22.03 -19.21 15.96
CA ALA A 644 22.89 -19.12 17.15
C ALA A 644 22.79 -20.39 18.02
N ALA A 645 21.60 -20.97 18.17
CA ALA A 645 21.42 -22.23 18.90
C ALA A 645 22.11 -23.40 18.21
N TYR A 646 21.96 -23.49 16.88
CA TYR A 646 22.63 -24.50 16.07
C TYR A 646 24.16 -24.34 16.10
N ALA A 647 24.65 -23.10 16.00
CA ALA A 647 26.07 -22.78 16.12
C ALA A 647 26.63 -23.11 17.50
N ALA A 648 25.90 -22.80 18.59
CA ALA A 648 26.27 -23.19 19.94
C ALA A 648 26.34 -24.71 20.12
N TRP A 649 25.46 -25.45 19.47
CA TRP A 649 25.52 -26.92 19.45
C TRP A 649 26.77 -27.43 18.72
N GLN A 650 27.09 -26.88 17.54
CA GLN A 650 28.30 -27.18 16.77
C GLN A 650 29.60 -26.84 17.56
N ALA A 651 29.55 -25.82 18.41
CA ALA A 651 30.66 -25.40 19.27
C ALA A 651 30.80 -26.23 20.58
N ASP A 652 30.07 -27.33 20.72
CA ASP A 652 30.00 -28.15 21.95
C ASP A 652 29.58 -27.36 23.21
N ARG A 653 28.61 -26.43 23.05
CA ARG A 653 28.04 -25.61 24.12
C ARG A 653 26.56 -25.92 24.34
N PRO A 654 26.22 -27.12 24.85
CA PRO A 654 24.83 -27.59 24.90
C PRO A 654 23.91 -26.70 25.76
N HIS A 655 24.41 -26.12 26.85
CA HIS A 655 23.61 -25.19 27.66
C HIS A 655 23.26 -23.89 26.91
N GLN A 656 24.22 -23.31 26.17
CA GLN A 656 23.96 -22.11 25.36
C GLN A 656 23.01 -22.42 24.19
N ALA A 657 23.16 -23.59 23.57
CA ALA A 657 22.24 -24.05 22.53
C ALA A 657 20.79 -24.10 23.04
N VAL A 658 20.56 -24.57 24.28
CA VAL A 658 19.22 -24.55 24.90
C VAL A 658 18.69 -23.13 25.09
N TYR A 659 19.51 -22.19 25.56
CA TYR A 659 19.07 -20.81 25.78
C TYR A 659 18.66 -20.13 24.49
N TRP A 660 19.52 -20.18 23.46
CA TRP A 660 19.23 -19.60 22.16
C TRP A 660 18.02 -20.24 21.49
N ALA A 661 17.87 -21.57 21.57
CA ALA A 661 16.73 -22.24 20.98
C ALA A 661 15.42 -21.82 21.66
N ARG A 662 15.40 -21.61 22.98
CA ARG A 662 14.20 -21.12 23.69
C ARG A 662 13.81 -19.69 23.28
N VAL A 663 14.78 -18.81 23.06
CA VAL A 663 14.52 -17.47 22.50
C VAL A 663 13.88 -17.59 21.12
N SER A 664 14.42 -18.46 20.27
CA SER A 664 13.86 -18.73 18.94
C SER A 664 12.43 -19.29 19.00
N VAL A 665 12.10 -20.17 19.96
CA VAL A 665 10.71 -20.64 20.14
C VAL A 665 9.75 -19.48 20.42
N MET A 666 10.12 -18.52 21.28
CA MET A 666 9.27 -17.36 21.59
C MET A 666 9.05 -16.45 20.39
N LEU A 667 10.03 -16.37 19.49
CA LEU A 667 9.95 -15.60 18.25
C LEU A 667 9.42 -16.41 17.06
N GLY A 668 9.15 -17.72 17.23
CA GLY A 668 8.67 -18.60 16.16
C GLY A 668 7.15 -18.55 15.96
N HIS A 669 6.67 -19.16 14.88
CA HIS A 669 5.25 -19.22 14.50
C HIS A 669 4.46 -20.35 15.19
N TYR A 670 5.09 -21.45 15.62
CA TYR A 670 4.34 -22.61 16.13
C TYR A 670 3.81 -22.43 17.56
N LEU A 671 4.61 -21.82 18.46
CA LEU A 671 4.27 -21.56 19.87
C LEU A 671 4.63 -20.16 20.35
N GLY A 672 5.22 -19.34 19.47
CA GLY A 672 5.66 -17.99 19.76
C GLY A 672 4.78 -16.94 19.09
N SER A 673 5.18 -15.68 19.21
CA SER A 673 4.52 -14.52 18.58
C SER A 673 5.16 -14.14 17.24
N GLY A 674 5.90 -15.06 16.61
CA GLY A 674 6.65 -14.77 15.39
C GLY A 674 5.80 -14.36 14.20
N ALA A 675 4.55 -14.82 14.15
CA ALA A 675 3.58 -14.44 13.12
C ALA A 675 3.20 -12.96 13.17
N ASP A 676 3.40 -12.31 14.33
CA ASP A 676 3.10 -10.89 14.56
C ASP A 676 4.32 -9.99 14.32
N VAL A 677 5.48 -10.57 13.97
CA VAL A 677 6.69 -9.81 13.64
C VAL A 677 6.63 -9.39 12.16
N PRO A 678 6.61 -8.08 11.85
CA PRO A 678 6.66 -7.57 10.48
C PRO A 678 7.93 -8.06 9.76
N ARG A 679 7.79 -8.58 8.54
CA ARG A 679 8.94 -9.02 7.70
C ARG A 679 8.64 -8.77 6.22
N ILE A 680 9.58 -8.15 5.50
CA ILE A 680 9.44 -7.69 4.12
C ILE A 680 9.69 -8.82 3.10
N GLY A 681 10.33 -9.94 3.47
CA GLY A 681 10.32 -11.14 2.61
C GLY A 681 11.37 -12.21 2.87
N PHE A 682 12.45 -11.89 3.59
CA PHE A 682 13.48 -12.87 3.89
C PHE A 682 13.01 -13.83 4.98
N ARG A 683 12.98 -15.14 4.73
CA ARG A 683 12.59 -16.13 5.74
C ARG A 683 13.33 -17.43 5.54
N HIS A 684 13.66 -18.09 6.66
CA HIS A 684 14.02 -19.51 6.67
C HIS A 684 12.92 -20.29 7.42
N PRO A 685 11.90 -20.82 6.71
CA PRO A 685 10.71 -21.38 7.36
C PRO A 685 11.00 -22.42 8.45
N PRO A 686 11.94 -23.37 8.32
CA PRO A 686 12.24 -24.29 9.41
C PRO A 686 12.57 -23.59 10.73
N ALA A 687 13.31 -22.48 10.72
CA ALA A 687 13.68 -21.75 11.94
C ALA A 687 12.47 -21.13 12.66
N LEU A 688 11.42 -20.76 11.91
CA LEU A 688 10.17 -20.22 12.46
C LEU A 688 9.27 -21.32 13.04
N TRP A 689 9.54 -22.59 12.75
CA TRP A 689 8.68 -23.70 13.13
C TRP A 689 9.46 -24.78 13.88
N GLU A 690 9.93 -25.83 13.19
CA GLU A 690 10.51 -27.01 13.82
C GLU A 690 11.97 -26.87 14.25
N GLY A 691 12.71 -25.94 13.66
CA GLY A 691 14.15 -25.72 13.81
C GLY A 691 14.63 -25.60 15.26
N PRO A 692 14.04 -24.74 16.12
CA PRO A 692 14.47 -24.63 17.51
C PRO A 692 14.24 -25.93 18.31
N PHE A 693 13.16 -26.66 18.02
CA PHE A 693 12.89 -27.95 18.68
C PHE A 693 13.87 -29.05 18.23
N ASP A 694 14.35 -28.97 16.99
CA ASP A 694 15.40 -29.86 16.48
C ASP A 694 16.71 -29.70 17.27
N VAL A 695 17.10 -28.46 17.57
CA VAL A 695 18.27 -28.20 18.44
C VAL A 695 18.00 -28.69 19.86
N LEU A 696 16.83 -28.38 20.43
CA LEU A 696 16.49 -28.73 21.82
C LEU A 696 16.51 -30.24 22.09
N ARG A 697 16.05 -31.10 21.16
CA ARG A 697 16.03 -32.55 21.39
C ARG A 697 17.40 -33.19 21.57
N PHE A 698 18.46 -32.57 21.01
CA PHE A 698 19.84 -33.02 21.20
C PHE A 698 20.49 -32.30 22.37
N ALA A 699 20.37 -30.98 22.44
CA ALA A 699 21.01 -30.17 23.47
C ALA A 699 20.53 -30.52 24.89
N LEU A 700 19.21 -30.69 25.10
CA LEU A 700 18.65 -31.08 26.42
C LEU A 700 19.12 -32.48 26.85
N ARG A 701 19.29 -33.40 25.88
CA ARG A 701 19.81 -34.75 26.18
C ARG A 701 21.26 -34.67 26.65
N ALA A 702 22.08 -33.85 26.01
CA ALA A 702 23.47 -33.62 26.39
C ALA A 702 23.61 -32.96 27.77
N THR A 703 22.66 -32.11 28.18
CA THR A 703 22.63 -31.51 29.53
C THR A 703 21.99 -32.40 30.59
N GLY A 704 21.58 -33.63 30.26
CA GLY A 704 20.97 -34.59 31.20
C GLY A 704 19.45 -34.50 31.36
N ASP A 705 18.77 -33.58 30.68
CA ASP A 705 17.30 -33.43 30.71
C ASP A 705 16.62 -34.34 29.68
N LYS A 706 16.50 -35.63 30.04
CA LYS A 706 15.88 -36.66 29.19
C LYS A 706 14.38 -36.41 28.96
N ALA A 707 13.69 -35.81 29.93
CA ALA A 707 12.25 -35.54 29.83
C ALA A 707 12.00 -34.39 28.84
N GLY A 708 12.71 -33.27 29.00
CA GLY A 708 12.63 -32.14 28.08
C GLY A 708 13.05 -32.50 26.66
N ALA A 709 14.08 -33.36 26.49
CA ALA A 709 14.47 -33.86 25.17
C ALA A 709 13.36 -34.67 24.47
N LYS A 710 12.58 -35.45 25.23
CA LYS A 710 11.43 -36.22 24.70
C LYS A 710 10.27 -35.30 24.32
N ASP A 711 10.01 -34.26 25.11
CA ASP A 711 9.00 -33.24 24.78
C ASP A 711 9.41 -32.43 23.54
N ALA A 712 10.69 -32.05 23.42
CA ALA A 712 11.22 -31.37 22.23
C ALA A 712 11.07 -32.22 20.96
N GLU A 713 11.32 -33.54 21.03
CA GLU A 713 11.10 -34.47 19.90
C GLU A 713 9.62 -34.52 19.47
N ARG A 714 8.68 -34.49 20.43
CA ARG A 714 7.23 -34.42 20.13
C ARG A 714 6.89 -33.09 19.45
N LEU A 715 7.37 -31.98 19.98
CA LEU A 715 7.13 -30.63 19.44
C LEU A 715 7.76 -30.44 18.07
N TYR A 716 8.96 -30.98 17.81
CA TYR A 716 9.59 -30.98 16.48
C TYR A 716 8.67 -31.58 15.42
N LYS A 717 8.12 -32.78 15.69
CA LYS A 717 7.21 -33.47 14.76
C LYS A 717 5.93 -32.68 14.54
N ALA A 718 5.36 -32.13 15.62
CA ALA A 718 4.12 -31.37 15.56
C ALA A 718 4.30 -30.04 14.82
N ALA A 719 5.37 -29.29 15.10
CA ALA A 719 5.73 -28.06 14.41
C ALA A 719 6.01 -28.28 12.92
N LYS A 720 6.73 -29.36 12.57
CA LYS A 720 7.00 -29.73 11.17
C LYS A 720 5.73 -30.09 10.41
N ALA A 721 4.80 -30.79 11.07
CA ALA A 721 3.48 -31.09 10.49
C ALA A 721 2.65 -29.81 10.30
N ALA A 722 2.63 -28.92 11.30
CA ALA A 722 1.92 -27.64 11.22
C ALA A 722 2.48 -26.75 10.10
N ARG A 723 3.81 -26.67 9.94
CA ARG A 723 4.43 -25.95 8.82
C ARG A 723 4.01 -26.50 7.46
N LYS A 724 3.96 -27.84 7.32
CA LYS A 724 3.50 -28.48 6.08
C LYS A 724 2.01 -28.27 5.78
N ALA A 725 1.19 -28.03 6.80
CA ALA A 725 -0.22 -27.69 6.62
C ALA A 725 -0.42 -26.20 6.28
N HIS A 726 0.60 -25.37 6.52
CA HIS A 726 0.62 -23.93 6.24
C HIS A 726 1.25 -23.57 4.89
N ALA A 727 1.98 -24.50 4.28
CA ALA A 727 2.60 -24.40 2.96
C ALA A 727 1.71 -25.11 1.94
#